data_AF-A0A371DD50-F1
#
_entry.id   AF-A0A371DD50-F1
#
_cell.length_a   1.000
_cell.length_b   1.000
_cell.length_c   1.000
_cell.angle_alpha   90.00
_cell.angle_beta   90.00
_cell.angle_gamma   90.00
#
_symmetry.space_group_name_H-M   'P 1'
#
loop_
_entity.id
_entity.type
_entity.pdbx_description
1 polymer ?
#
loop_
_entity_poly.entity_id
_entity_poly.type
_entity_poly.pdbx_seq_one_letter_code
_entity_poly.pdbx_strand_id
1 'polypeptide(L)'
;MWQLLPSRGHTVRRNVQAPDVSSLALTLPVREHRKYYGPVSVPAALSSTTYPRMLLRTASHGIPPAITLDFLVPSPILRRTLCQASTRSLPLALPHNVRGAALSSQATARGSSPTLTPGAVIAHLDQQHHVFESQPLDTLTNTQIEAFNKAIPELRAAFMERDVSKLRAVWVKVKTRKLLAFFGHPQHLVVSKCILNHCLNTPRRAPFTKEENNVLSEMALFNATAGWTDGLRALMLRAVWRKQSRDALTLYDRYLSALRSKAVLRDREAEPSQPAEATSHSSPPAPSPIRDEILLCAVTAYADSDAFRDALHVYLRAGTRISPSTLEDFLPLVRPDLRSKVEEYARRLDTASLLSRPEALMKHLLNLTRDNAAQSLTRLYTHTIAGAQDPDPWLAVESADLSETRVVLLPHFFWPSFLKSFLSLRRTDLAMQLWDDMLKLGVVPQPVTWNALLDGYARNREVDSVLSTWDLMTTQGVKHDALSYRALIHALYQAGRYEEGEKHFAAFEKEFVKPGGSHDEAILVVYNTHIHDLLFVSRDQAAYALLEKMETHGPKPDIVTYNTFLRYNARKGDLKAMAQLLRKLEPRGIVADNHTFSTILSAMLKVRPDADKMMINFMKKQGVEPDTTSLTAVIDHLVRERTLESFRAAMDLLTKMERNEYPNAEPNEITYTSLLTGINRGDWLEPSVAADCSKQIWERMRSRGIRPNRSTYNVLIRASLGYPGREGVEGAMAYYRDMLKERVHMGNDTWYVLLRGLADRKEIQLAAEVVEDMRRLKRDNMPQSLRILAHTIIRLSTSNSKRSRGSYL
;
A
#
# COMPACT_ATOMS: atom_id res chain seq x y z
N MET A 1 -40.41 -24.31 -32.92
CA MET A 1 -40.96 -23.59 -34.10
C MET A 1 -39.88 -22.69 -34.68
N TRP A 2 -39.77 -22.68 -36.00
CA TRP A 2 -38.84 -21.93 -36.87
C TRP A 2 -37.59 -22.71 -37.36
N GLN A 3 -37.84 -23.71 -38.21
CA GLN A 3 -37.10 -23.96 -39.44
C GLN A 3 -37.98 -23.48 -40.61
N LEU A 4 -37.42 -22.76 -41.60
CA LEU A 4 -37.71 -22.81 -43.07
C LEU A 4 -37.17 -21.55 -43.80
N LEU A 5 -35.99 -21.71 -44.43
CA LEU A 5 -35.56 -21.26 -45.79
C LEU A 5 -35.51 -19.75 -46.19
N PRO A 6 -34.85 -19.36 -47.31
CA PRO A 6 -33.58 -19.81 -47.89
C PRO A 6 -32.66 -18.66 -48.40
N SER A 7 -31.43 -19.05 -48.74
CA SER A 7 -30.44 -18.33 -49.56
C SER A 7 -30.96 -17.80 -50.90
N ARG A 8 -30.66 -16.53 -51.22
CA ARG A 8 -30.52 -16.03 -52.60
C ARG A 8 -29.36 -15.04 -52.68
N GLY A 9 -28.37 -15.39 -53.51
CA GLY A 9 -27.36 -14.45 -53.97
C GLY A 9 -27.89 -13.61 -55.12
N HIS A 10 -27.48 -12.34 -55.15
CA HIS A 10 -27.40 -11.56 -56.38
C HIS A 10 -26.08 -10.81 -56.41
N THR A 11 -25.21 -11.28 -57.28
CA THR A 11 -24.13 -10.53 -57.90
C THR A 11 -24.73 -9.52 -58.87
N VAL A 12 -24.42 -8.23 -58.68
CA VAL A 12 -24.42 -7.25 -59.77
C VAL A 12 -23.03 -6.60 -59.80
N ARG A 13 -22.44 -6.65 -60.98
CA ARG A 13 -21.08 -6.26 -61.35
C ARG A 13 -21.09 -4.82 -61.88
N ARG A 14 -19.93 -4.16 -61.74
CA ARG A 14 -19.36 -3.08 -62.58
C ARG A 14 -20.01 -1.70 -62.39
N ASN A 15 -19.31 -0.57 -62.44
CA ASN A 15 -17.96 -0.23 -62.89
C ASN A 15 -17.72 1.28 -62.60
N VAL A 16 -16.48 1.77 -62.80
CA VAL A 16 -16.10 3.19 -63.06
C VAL A 16 -15.99 4.04 -61.77
N GLN A 17 -14.97 4.86 -61.46
CA GLN A 17 -13.71 5.31 -62.08
C GLN A 17 -12.78 5.83 -60.97
N ALA A 18 -11.47 5.66 -61.13
CA ALA A 18 -10.47 6.51 -60.46
C ALA A 18 -10.47 7.92 -61.08
N PRO A 19 -9.89 8.91 -60.36
CA PRO A 19 -8.70 9.52 -60.94
C PRO A 19 -7.54 9.64 -59.95
N ASP A 20 -6.37 9.30 -60.49
CA ASP A 20 -5.03 9.67 -60.03
C ASP A 20 -4.75 11.14 -60.38
N VAL A 21 -4.14 11.92 -59.47
CA VAL A 21 -3.08 12.93 -59.77
C VAL A 21 -2.27 13.23 -58.48
N SER A 22 -1.15 12.52 -58.35
CA SER A 22 0.23 12.94 -57.98
C SER A 22 0.61 14.10 -57.00
N SER A 23 1.76 13.83 -56.35
CA SER A 23 2.79 14.70 -55.70
C SER A 23 2.58 15.01 -54.20
N LEU A 24 3.50 14.80 -53.26
CA LEU A 24 4.97 14.61 -53.18
C LEU A 24 5.28 13.52 -52.11
N ALA A 25 6.16 12.53 -52.34
CA ALA A 25 7.60 12.53 -52.00
C ALA A 25 7.90 12.97 -50.53
N LEU A 26 8.58 12.24 -49.64
CA LEU A 26 9.53 11.12 -49.74
C LEU A 26 9.69 10.42 -48.35
N THR A 27 9.67 9.08 -48.41
CA THR A 27 10.59 8.09 -47.78
C THR A 27 10.71 7.88 -46.27
N LEU A 28 10.15 6.73 -45.85
CA LEU A 28 10.81 5.70 -45.01
C LEU A 28 10.57 4.33 -45.68
N PRO A 29 11.57 3.43 -45.72
CA PRO A 29 11.33 2.02 -45.39
C PRO A 29 12.50 1.46 -44.55
N VAL A 30 12.30 0.66 -43.49
CA VAL A 30 11.70 -0.68 -43.35
C VAL A 30 12.48 -1.79 -44.08
N ARG A 31 12.91 -2.77 -43.27
CA ARG A 31 13.28 -4.19 -43.56
C ARG A 31 14.61 -4.39 -44.30
N GLU A 32 15.36 -5.49 -44.11
CA GLU A 32 14.96 -6.87 -43.84
C GLU A 32 16.14 -7.77 -43.40
N HIS A 33 15.77 -8.96 -42.94
CA HIS A 33 16.54 -10.15 -42.55
C HIS A 33 17.81 -10.53 -43.33
N ARG A 34 18.76 -11.19 -42.64
CA ARG A 34 19.26 -12.54 -43.00
C ARG A 34 20.14 -13.20 -41.91
N LYS A 35 19.88 -14.49 -41.69
CA LYS A 35 20.65 -15.49 -40.92
C LYS A 35 21.87 -15.97 -41.73
N TYR A 36 22.95 -16.44 -41.06
CA TYR A 36 23.75 -17.61 -41.48
C TYR A 36 24.55 -18.21 -40.29
N TYR A 37 24.97 -19.46 -40.47
CA TYR A 37 25.33 -20.54 -39.54
C TYR A 37 26.70 -20.44 -38.83
N GLY A 38 26.90 -21.26 -37.78
CA GLY A 38 28.11 -21.43 -36.91
C GLY A 38 29.32 -22.13 -37.57
N PRO A 39 30.19 -22.95 -36.89
CA PRO A 39 30.11 -23.55 -35.53
C PRO A 39 31.45 -23.63 -34.69
N VAL A 40 31.30 -24.02 -33.41
CA VAL A 40 32.12 -24.92 -32.54
C VAL A 40 33.66 -24.80 -32.47
N SER A 41 34.20 -24.62 -31.25
CA SER A 41 35.19 -25.54 -30.63
C SER A 41 35.54 -25.19 -29.17
N VAL A 42 35.51 -26.21 -28.32
CA VAL A 42 36.11 -26.26 -26.96
C VAL A 42 37.43 -27.05 -27.10
N PRO A 43 38.46 -26.76 -26.30
CA PRO A 43 38.95 -27.83 -25.44
C PRO A 43 39.25 -27.38 -24.00
N ALA A 44 39.28 -28.40 -23.14
CA ALA A 44 39.44 -28.35 -21.70
C ALA A 44 40.92 -28.45 -21.24
N ALA A 45 41.09 -28.20 -19.93
CA ALA A 45 42.13 -28.69 -19.02
C ALA A 45 43.51 -27.99 -19.02
N LEU A 46 43.87 -27.35 -17.90
CA LEU A 46 44.75 -27.92 -16.86
C LEU A 46 45.01 -26.92 -15.72
N SER A 47 45.41 -27.50 -14.60
CA SER A 47 45.56 -27.01 -13.24
C SER A 47 46.69 -26.02 -12.96
N SER A 48 46.56 -25.37 -11.80
CA SER A 48 47.60 -24.97 -10.84
C SER A 48 48.19 -23.55 -10.91
N THR A 49 47.92 -22.82 -9.82
CA THR A 49 48.83 -21.93 -9.10
C THR A 49 49.70 -20.97 -9.91
N THR A 50 49.28 -19.70 -10.00
CA THR A 50 50.17 -18.54 -9.82
C THR A 50 49.34 -17.26 -9.67
N TYR A 51 49.53 -16.56 -8.55
CA TYR A 51 49.12 -15.15 -8.39
C TYR A 51 49.80 -14.30 -9.48
N PRO A 52 49.13 -13.28 -10.06
CA PRO A 52 49.83 -12.15 -10.61
C PRO A 52 49.80 -11.00 -9.60
N ARG A 53 50.97 -10.75 -8.99
CA ARG A 53 51.42 -9.37 -8.71
C ARG A 53 51.41 -8.63 -10.05
N MET A 54 50.57 -7.61 -10.22
CA MET A 54 50.79 -6.60 -11.25
C MET A 54 50.96 -5.23 -10.57
N LEU A 55 52.24 -4.92 -10.36
CA LEU A 55 52.78 -3.57 -10.32
C LEU A 55 52.47 -2.88 -11.65
N LEU A 56 51.93 -1.66 -11.60
CA LEU A 56 52.11 -0.67 -12.67
C LEU A 56 53.20 0.31 -12.24
N ARG A 57 54.39 0.12 -12.81
CA ARG A 57 55.44 1.11 -13.09
C ARG A 57 55.79 0.84 -14.55
N THR A 58 55.61 1.75 -15.50
CA THR A 58 56.44 2.93 -15.84
C THR A 58 55.68 3.69 -16.97
N ALA A 59 55.86 4.94 -17.36
CA ALA A 59 56.66 6.11 -17.00
C ALA A 59 56.01 7.35 -17.67
N SER A 60 56.38 8.56 -17.21
CA SER A 60 56.36 9.84 -17.93
C SER A 60 55.06 10.31 -18.62
N HIS A 61 54.16 10.93 -17.85
CA HIS A 61 53.56 12.26 -18.09
C HIS A 61 52.28 12.40 -17.25
N GLY A 62 52.33 13.24 -16.22
CA GLY A 62 51.19 14.06 -15.79
C GLY A 62 49.87 13.41 -15.33
N ILE A 63 49.83 12.17 -14.84
CA ILE A 63 48.60 11.61 -14.25
C ILE A 63 48.57 11.95 -12.75
N PRO A 64 47.54 12.66 -12.23
CA PRO A 64 47.45 12.98 -10.82
C PRO A 64 47.38 11.73 -9.92
N PRO A 65 47.99 11.74 -8.71
CA PRO A 65 47.88 10.62 -7.78
C PRO A 65 46.41 10.45 -7.40
N ALA A 66 45.87 9.23 -7.46
CA ALA A 66 44.49 8.96 -7.07
C ALA A 66 44.23 9.41 -5.62
N ILE A 67 43.07 10.02 -5.36
CA ILE A 67 42.58 10.27 -3.99
C ILE A 67 42.59 8.93 -3.27
N THR A 68 43.34 8.82 -2.17
CA THR A 68 43.60 7.53 -1.51
C THR A 68 42.30 6.81 -1.14
N LEU A 69 42.10 5.62 -1.71
CA LEU A 69 41.02 4.66 -1.41
C LEU A 69 41.24 3.91 -0.08
N ASP A 70 42.18 4.35 0.75
CA ASP A 70 42.47 3.79 2.09
C ASP A 70 41.28 3.84 3.07
N PHE A 71 40.15 4.41 2.64
CA PHE A 71 38.89 4.47 3.39
C PHE A 71 37.85 3.39 3.04
N LEU A 72 38.21 2.32 2.32
CA LEU A 72 37.32 1.17 2.08
C LEU A 72 37.45 0.02 3.09
N VAL A 73 38.40 0.06 4.02
CA VAL A 73 38.62 -1.06 4.97
C VAL A 73 38.33 -0.63 6.41
N PRO A 74 37.33 -1.22 7.10
CA PRO A 74 37.24 -1.15 8.55
C PRO A 74 38.38 -2.00 9.13
N SER A 75 39.48 -1.39 9.54
CA SER A 75 40.54 -2.09 10.27
C SER A 75 40.02 -2.53 11.67
N PRO A 76 40.46 -3.68 12.21
CA PRO A 76 39.71 -4.55 13.13
C PRO A 76 39.72 -4.12 14.61
N ILE A 77 39.55 -2.82 14.89
CA ILE A 77 39.60 -2.26 16.25
C ILE A 77 38.19 -1.96 16.82
N LEU A 78 37.13 -2.05 16.02
CA LEU A 78 35.74 -1.87 16.47
C LEU A 78 35.11 -3.12 17.13
N ARG A 79 35.84 -4.24 17.28
CA ARG A 79 35.33 -5.45 17.97
C ARG A 79 35.75 -5.58 19.44
N ARG A 80 36.59 -4.70 19.99
CA ARG A 80 37.02 -4.80 21.40
C ARG A 80 36.44 -3.76 22.37
N THR A 81 35.62 -2.82 21.89
CA THR A 81 34.93 -1.83 22.76
C THR A 81 33.40 -1.83 22.63
N LEU A 82 32.83 -2.81 21.94
CA LEU A 82 31.37 -3.11 21.93
C LEU A 82 31.04 -4.42 22.65
N CYS A 83 31.85 -4.77 23.66
CA CYS A 83 31.51 -5.72 24.71
C CYS A 83 31.93 -5.12 26.05
N GLN A 84 31.29 -4.02 26.45
CA GLN A 84 31.12 -3.57 27.84
C GLN A 84 30.44 -2.20 27.83
N ALA A 85 29.10 -2.22 27.94
CA ALA A 85 28.24 -1.22 28.59
C ALA A 85 26.86 -1.18 27.92
N SER A 86 26.04 -2.18 28.20
CA SER A 86 24.62 -1.95 28.45
C SER A 86 24.09 -3.06 29.35
N THR A 87 23.65 -2.65 30.53
CA THR A 87 22.54 -3.24 31.30
C THR A 87 22.73 -4.66 31.85
N ARG A 88 23.49 -4.76 32.95
CA ARG A 88 23.04 -5.57 34.09
C ARG A 88 21.95 -4.80 34.83
N SER A 89 20.70 -5.17 34.62
CA SER A 89 19.73 -5.24 35.72
C SER A 89 19.92 -6.61 36.38
N LEU A 90 20.24 -6.63 37.68
CA LEU A 90 20.23 -7.82 38.53
C LEU A 90 18.86 -8.54 38.42
N PRO A 91 18.84 -9.89 38.49
CA PRO A 91 18.66 -10.52 39.81
C PRO A 91 19.50 -11.79 40.04
N LEU A 92 19.89 -11.93 41.32
CA LEU A 92 20.00 -13.13 42.17
C LEU A 92 20.20 -14.55 41.59
N ALA A 93 21.05 -15.28 42.31
CA ALA A 93 21.23 -16.74 42.44
C ALA A 93 22.29 -17.43 41.55
N LEU A 94 23.45 -17.68 42.18
CA LEU A 94 24.33 -18.85 41.96
C LEU A 94 23.62 -20.13 42.47
N PRO A 95 23.89 -21.35 41.94
CA PRO A 95 25.14 -22.07 42.26
C PRO A 95 25.79 -22.90 41.14
N HIS A 96 27.12 -22.89 41.19
CA HIS A 96 28.10 -23.99 41.14
C HIS A 96 28.06 -25.16 40.11
N ASN A 97 29.26 -25.32 39.51
CA ASN A 97 30.06 -26.54 39.36
C ASN A 97 29.69 -27.59 38.30
N VAL A 98 30.56 -27.81 37.29
CA VAL A 98 31.64 -28.83 37.25
C VAL A 98 32.15 -29.02 35.81
N ARG A 99 33.48 -28.86 35.67
CA ARG A 99 34.50 -29.54 34.84
C ARG A 99 34.12 -30.24 33.52
N GLY A 100 34.96 -29.99 32.51
CA GLY A 100 35.20 -30.91 31.40
C GLY A 100 35.93 -30.26 30.22
N ALA A 101 37.26 -30.27 30.26
CA ALA A 101 38.12 -29.81 29.18
C ALA A 101 38.26 -30.90 28.09
N ALA A 102 38.16 -30.51 26.81
CA ALA A 102 38.89 -31.14 25.70
C ALA A 102 38.93 -30.21 24.48
N LEU A 103 40.12 -30.07 23.91
CA LEU A 103 40.48 -29.27 22.73
C LEU A 103 39.86 -29.85 21.44
N SER A 104 39.39 -28.99 20.53
CA SER A 104 39.86 -28.93 19.12
C SER A 104 38.96 -28.04 18.24
N SER A 105 39.64 -27.09 17.59
CA SER A 105 39.43 -26.57 16.23
C SER A 105 38.02 -26.34 15.65
N GLN A 106 37.84 -25.08 15.28
CA GLN A 106 37.17 -24.59 14.07
C GLN A 106 35.63 -24.50 14.09
N ALA A 107 35.20 -23.36 14.60
CA ALA A 107 33.98 -22.69 14.20
C ALA A 107 33.95 -22.46 12.66
N THR A 108 33.00 -23.10 11.98
CA THR A 108 32.48 -22.63 10.71
C THR A 108 31.35 -21.63 10.97
N ALA A 109 31.74 -20.36 10.91
CA ALA A 109 30.84 -19.24 10.75
C ALA A 109 30.11 -19.30 9.39
N ARG A 110 28.86 -18.82 9.38
CA ARG A 110 28.24 -17.82 8.45
C ARG A 110 26.74 -18.11 8.27
N GLY A 111 25.88 -17.12 8.02
CA GLY A 111 26.07 -15.73 7.60
C GLY A 111 24.70 -15.01 7.54
N SER A 112 24.56 -13.76 7.13
CA SER A 112 25.36 -13.05 6.13
C SER A 112 25.22 -11.53 6.27
N SER A 113 26.34 -10.88 6.62
CA SER A 113 26.81 -9.68 5.92
C SER A 113 26.71 -9.91 4.41
N PRO A 114 26.40 -8.89 3.58
CA PRO A 114 26.40 -9.08 2.14
C PRO A 114 27.80 -9.54 1.73
N THR A 115 27.91 -10.77 1.26
CA THR A 115 29.02 -11.18 0.41
C THR A 115 28.87 -10.37 -0.86
N LEU A 116 29.56 -9.24 -0.89
CA LEU A 116 29.89 -8.50 -2.09
C LEU A 116 30.46 -9.51 -3.10
N THR A 117 29.62 -9.97 -4.02
CA THR A 117 30.11 -10.72 -5.17
C THR A 117 31.05 -9.79 -5.95
N PRO A 118 32.12 -10.30 -6.57
CA PRO A 118 32.99 -9.45 -7.39
C PRO A 118 32.19 -8.60 -8.39
N GLY A 119 31.12 -9.15 -8.97
CA GLY A 119 30.20 -8.40 -9.83
C GLY A 119 29.37 -7.31 -9.14
N ALA A 120 29.00 -7.46 -7.86
CA ALA A 120 28.32 -6.41 -7.09
C ALA A 120 29.29 -5.33 -6.59
N VAL A 121 30.56 -5.70 -6.33
CA VAL A 121 31.63 -4.72 -6.06
C VAL A 121 31.91 -3.93 -7.33
N ILE A 122 32.03 -4.59 -8.48
CA ILE A 122 32.26 -3.96 -9.79
C ILE A 122 31.08 -3.08 -10.15
N ALA A 123 29.83 -3.54 -10.03
CA ALA A 123 28.66 -2.71 -10.30
C ALA A 123 28.56 -1.51 -9.34
N HIS A 124 28.96 -1.65 -8.08
CA HIS A 124 28.99 -0.53 -7.13
C HIS A 124 30.16 0.44 -7.40
N LEU A 125 31.29 -0.07 -7.89
CA LEU A 125 32.43 0.74 -8.34
C LEU A 125 32.11 1.44 -9.66
N ASP A 126 31.44 0.80 -10.61
CA ASP A 126 30.98 1.38 -11.89
C ASP A 126 29.91 2.45 -11.65
N GLN A 127 29.00 2.22 -10.70
CA GLN A 127 28.02 3.22 -10.26
C GLN A 127 28.69 4.40 -9.54
N GLN A 128 29.83 4.18 -8.86
CA GLN A 128 30.67 5.26 -8.32
C GLN A 128 31.54 5.94 -9.38
N HIS A 129 31.95 5.22 -10.43
CA HIS A 129 32.73 5.71 -11.56
C HIS A 129 31.90 6.67 -12.43
N HIS A 130 30.64 6.32 -12.71
CA HIS A 130 29.73 7.17 -13.47
C HIS A 130 29.37 8.50 -12.76
N VAL A 131 29.36 8.51 -11.42
CA VAL A 131 29.16 9.73 -10.63
C VAL A 131 30.41 10.61 -10.64
N PHE A 132 31.61 10.01 -10.68
CA PHE A 132 32.88 10.74 -10.81
C PHE A 132 33.04 11.40 -12.20
N GLU A 133 32.54 10.77 -13.27
CA GLU A 133 32.56 11.35 -14.63
C GLU A 133 31.59 12.52 -14.83
N SER A 134 30.54 12.63 -13.99
CA SER A 134 29.55 13.70 -14.10
C SER A 134 29.99 15.04 -13.51
N GLN A 135 31.15 15.11 -12.87
CA GLN A 135 31.76 16.35 -12.40
C GLN A 135 32.74 16.86 -13.46
N PRO A 136 32.70 18.15 -13.87
CA PRO A 136 33.70 18.69 -14.77
C PRO A 136 35.06 18.66 -14.05
N LEU A 137 35.89 17.70 -14.43
CA LEU A 137 37.25 17.46 -13.93
C LEU A 137 38.28 18.38 -14.60
N ASP A 138 37.86 19.57 -15.02
CA ASP A 138 38.76 20.57 -15.56
C ASP A 138 39.36 21.39 -14.41
N THR A 139 40.67 21.21 -14.22
CA THR A 139 41.61 21.91 -13.31
C THR A 139 41.81 21.33 -11.90
N LEU A 140 42.43 20.14 -11.81
CA LEU A 140 43.06 19.65 -10.58
C LEU A 140 44.59 19.78 -10.61
N THR A 141 45.18 20.41 -9.60
CA THR A 141 46.64 20.39 -9.41
C THR A 141 47.06 19.24 -8.49
N ASN A 142 48.14 18.51 -8.83
CA ASN A 142 48.69 17.42 -7.99
C ASN A 142 48.90 17.83 -6.53
N THR A 143 49.23 19.10 -6.30
CA THR A 143 49.40 19.71 -4.98
C THR A 143 48.13 19.75 -4.13
N GLN A 144 46.94 19.84 -4.74
CA GLN A 144 45.66 19.83 -4.02
C GLN A 144 45.30 18.43 -3.54
N ILE A 145 45.59 17.40 -4.34
CA ILE A 145 45.30 16.00 -3.98
C ILE A 145 46.24 15.52 -2.86
N GLU A 146 47.53 15.82 -2.95
CA GLU A 146 48.49 15.53 -1.88
C GLU A 146 48.13 16.25 -0.58
N ALA A 147 47.72 17.52 -0.67
CA ALA A 147 47.27 18.28 0.49
C ALA A 147 46.00 17.68 1.12
N PHE A 148 45.07 17.17 0.31
CA PHE A 148 43.85 16.51 0.79
C PHE A 148 44.14 15.17 1.47
N ASN A 149 44.95 14.32 0.84
CA ASN A 149 45.35 13.01 1.37
C ASN A 149 46.11 13.16 2.71
N LYS A 150 46.84 14.26 2.91
CA LYS A 150 47.48 14.57 4.19
C LYS A 150 46.50 15.12 5.24
N ALA A 151 45.54 15.95 4.84
CA ALA A 151 44.63 16.62 5.77
C ALA A 151 43.59 15.70 6.41
N ILE A 152 43.10 14.67 5.69
CA ILE A 152 42.05 13.78 6.21
C ILE A 152 42.52 12.90 7.39
N PRO A 153 43.71 12.27 7.36
CA PRO A 153 44.27 11.57 8.51
C PRO A 153 44.54 12.49 9.71
N GLU A 154 45.06 13.70 9.46
CA GLU A 154 45.27 14.73 10.50
C GLU A 154 43.93 15.09 11.18
N LEU A 155 42.85 15.21 10.41
CA LEU A 155 41.50 15.48 10.93
C LEU A 155 40.99 14.33 11.82
N ARG A 156 41.20 13.08 11.43
CA ARG A 156 40.82 11.90 12.22
C ARG A 156 41.63 11.79 13.51
N ALA A 157 42.94 12.04 13.45
CA ALA A 157 43.81 12.06 14.61
C ALA A 157 43.36 13.13 15.62
N ALA A 158 43.04 14.35 15.15
CA ALA A 158 42.52 15.42 15.99
C ALA A 158 41.22 15.04 16.72
N PHE A 159 40.30 14.32 16.06
CA PHE A 159 39.08 13.80 16.72
C PHE A 159 39.39 12.74 17.80
N MET A 160 40.39 11.87 17.58
CA MET A 160 40.79 10.84 18.54
C MET A 160 41.50 11.45 19.76
N GLU A 161 42.35 12.45 19.54
CA GLU A 161 43.06 13.21 20.57
C GLU A 161 42.14 14.19 21.33
N ARG A 162 40.93 14.46 20.80
CA ARG A 162 40.00 15.50 21.26
C ARG A 162 40.64 16.90 21.30
N ASP A 163 41.60 17.15 20.42
CA ASP A 163 42.31 18.42 20.31
C ASP A 163 41.58 19.35 19.33
N VAL A 164 40.85 20.30 19.92
CA VAL A 164 39.98 21.23 19.20
C VAL A 164 40.79 22.23 18.39
N SER A 165 41.90 22.71 18.93
CA SER A 165 42.79 23.65 18.26
C SER A 165 43.37 23.03 17.00
N LYS A 166 43.80 21.77 17.07
CA LYS A 166 44.21 20.99 15.89
C LYS A 166 43.05 20.75 14.93
N LEU A 167 41.87 20.37 15.42
CA LEU A 167 40.69 20.15 14.59
C LEU A 167 40.33 21.40 13.78
N ARG A 168 40.31 22.56 14.43
CA ARG A 168 40.09 23.87 13.81
C ARG A 168 41.14 24.20 12.76
N ALA A 169 42.42 24.03 13.10
CA ALA A 169 43.53 24.34 12.21
C ALA A 169 43.46 23.50 10.93
N VAL A 170 43.20 22.19 11.06
CA VAL A 170 43.07 21.27 9.91
C VAL A 170 41.82 21.60 9.10
N TRP A 171 40.67 21.85 9.74
CA TRP A 171 39.43 22.19 9.03
C TRP A 171 39.53 23.50 8.25
N VAL A 172 40.09 24.55 8.84
CA VAL A 172 40.33 25.83 8.16
C VAL A 172 41.26 25.64 6.97
N LYS A 173 42.33 24.85 7.10
CA LYS A 173 43.26 24.53 6.01
C LYS A 173 42.58 23.78 4.85
N VAL A 174 41.65 22.87 5.15
CA VAL A 174 40.84 22.17 4.13
C VAL A 174 39.94 23.15 3.39
N LYS A 175 39.31 24.09 4.11
CA LYS A 175 38.41 25.09 3.54
C LYS A 175 39.14 26.14 2.70
N THR A 176 40.22 26.75 3.21
CA THR A 176 40.97 27.81 2.52
C THR A 176 41.61 27.32 1.23
N ARG A 177 42.00 26.04 1.18
CA ARG A 177 42.54 25.38 0.00
C ARG A 177 41.48 24.84 -0.97
N LYS A 178 40.19 25.14 -0.73
CA LYS A 178 39.03 24.68 -1.52
C LYS A 178 38.94 23.15 -1.64
N LEU A 179 39.48 22.41 -0.67
CA LEU A 179 39.56 20.94 -0.73
C LEU A 179 38.25 20.24 -0.35
N LEU A 180 37.22 20.99 0.05
CA LEU A 180 35.90 20.46 0.40
C LEU A 180 35.18 19.82 -0.81
N ALA A 181 35.48 20.25 -2.03
CA ALA A 181 34.93 19.65 -3.25
C ALA A 181 35.35 18.17 -3.43
N PHE A 182 36.44 17.74 -2.78
CA PHE A 182 36.97 16.37 -2.87
C PHE A 182 36.35 15.39 -1.87
N PHE A 183 35.39 15.85 -1.06
CA PHE A 183 34.70 14.96 -0.13
C PHE A 183 33.77 14.03 -0.90
N GLY A 184 34.08 12.73 -0.87
CA GLY A 184 33.20 11.67 -1.31
C GLY A 184 32.36 11.10 -0.16
N HIS A 185 31.54 10.11 -0.51
CA HIS A 185 30.68 9.37 0.42
C HIS A 185 31.44 8.85 1.68
N PRO A 186 32.64 8.22 1.57
CA PRO A 186 33.37 7.74 2.74
C PRO A 186 33.84 8.85 3.68
N GLN A 187 34.34 9.97 3.13
CA GLN A 187 34.85 11.08 3.92
C GLN A 187 33.74 11.74 4.71
N HIS A 188 32.58 11.96 4.08
CA HIS A 188 31.42 12.52 4.77
C HIS A 188 30.91 11.65 5.92
N LEU A 189 30.79 10.33 5.69
CA LEU A 189 30.40 9.36 6.71
C LEU A 189 31.33 9.40 7.94
N VAL A 190 32.63 9.41 7.69
CA VAL A 190 33.64 9.34 8.74
C VAL A 190 33.63 10.59 9.59
N VAL A 191 33.60 11.77 8.97
CA VAL A 191 33.54 13.03 9.72
C VAL A 191 32.25 13.12 10.52
N SER A 192 31.10 12.73 9.95
CA SER A 192 29.82 12.72 10.65
C SER A 192 29.83 11.78 11.88
N LYS A 193 30.41 10.57 11.75
CA LYS A 193 30.60 9.62 12.86
C LYS A 193 31.60 10.09 13.91
N CYS A 194 32.68 10.75 13.50
CA CYS A 194 33.66 11.33 14.42
C CYS A 194 33.02 12.40 15.30
N ILE A 195 32.19 13.28 14.74
CA ILE A 195 31.42 14.28 15.49
C ILE A 195 30.45 13.61 16.46
N LEU A 196 29.70 12.59 16.01
CA LEU A 196 28.80 11.81 16.86
C LEU A 196 29.55 11.20 18.06
N ASN A 197 30.67 10.50 17.81
CA ASN A 197 31.47 9.88 18.86
C ASN A 197 32.05 10.90 19.83
N HIS A 198 32.49 12.06 19.34
CA HIS A 198 32.97 13.15 20.19
C HIS A 198 31.85 13.66 21.12
N CYS A 199 30.61 13.77 20.60
CA CYS A 199 29.45 14.16 21.40
C CYS A 199 29.05 13.10 22.44
N LEU A 200 29.11 11.81 22.11
CA LEU A 200 28.78 10.71 23.01
C LEU A 200 29.80 10.53 24.14
N ASN A 201 31.08 10.72 23.82
CA ASN A 201 32.19 10.54 24.74
C ASN A 201 32.43 11.74 25.68
N THR A 202 31.71 12.84 25.47
CA THR A 202 31.72 14.02 26.33
C THR A 202 30.47 14.01 27.20
N PRO A 203 30.56 14.17 28.54
CA PRO A 203 29.39 14.14 29.43
C PRO A 203 28.28 15.04 28.90
N ARG A 204 27.03 14.55 28.84
CA ARG A 204 25.90 15.25 28.16
C ARG A 204 25.66 16.68 28.66
N ARG A 205 26.08 17.02 29.88
CA ARG A 205 25.93 18.34 30.50
C ARG A 205 27.18 19.25 30.42
N ALA A 206 28.33 18.72 30.01
CA ALA A 206 29.56 19.51 29.93
C ALA A 206 29.49 20.54 28.77
N PRO A 207 29.78 21.83 29.01
CA PRO A 207 29.80 22.83 27.96
C PRO A 207 30.95 22.58 26.98
N PHE A 208 30.66 22.69 25.69
CA PHE A 208 31.72 22.88 24.71
C PHE A 208 32.20 24.33 24.74
N THR A 209 33.48 24.54 24.47
CA THR A 209 34.00 25.90 24.27
C THR A 209 33.32 26.56 23.05
N LYS A 210 33.31 27.90 22.99
CA LYS A 210 32.72 28.62 21.84
C LYS A 210 33.40 28.22 20.52
N GLU A 211 34.70 27.95 20.58
CA GLU A 211 35.49 27.52 19.42
C GLU A 211 35.15 26.08 18.99
N GLU A 212 35.01 25.15 19.93
CA GLU A 212 34.53 23.78 19.69
C GLU A 212 33.19 23.77 18.96
N ASN A 213 32.21 24.50 19.51
CA ASN A 213 30.86 24.56 18.95
C ASN A 213 30.88 25.09 17.52
N ASN A 214 31.66 26.13 17.23
CA ASN A 214 31.73 26.71 15.90
C ASN A 214 32.29 25.72 14.86
N VAL A 215 33.41 25.07 15.17
CA VAL A 215 34.07 24.14 14.25
C VAL A 215 33.23 22.89 14.02
N LEU A 216 32.71 22.29 15.10
CA LEU A 216 31.87 21.09 15.00
C LEU A 216 30.56 21.36 14.24
N SER A 217 29.93 22.51 14.47
CA SER A 217 28.70 22.89 13.77
C SER A 217 28.93 23.12 12.28
N GLU A 218 30.02 23.78 11.90
CA GLU A 218 30.36 24.00 10.49
C GLU A 218 30.62 22.67 9.77
N MET A 219 31.40 21.78 10.39
CA MET A 219 31.66 20.44 9.87
C MET A 219 30.36 19.63 9.75
N ALA A 220 29.52 19.63 10.78
CA ALA A 220 28.26 18.90 10.78
C ALA A 220 27.30 19.37 9.68
N LEU A 221 27.15 20.69 9.50
CA LEU A 221 26.31 21.27 8.45
C LEU A 221 26.80 20.88 7.05
N PHE A 222 28.11 20.97 6.81
CA PHE A 222 28.70 20.59 5.53
C PHE A 222 28.37 19.12 5.18
N ASN A 223 28.56 18.20 6.12
CA ASN A 223 28.28 16.77 5.91
C ASN A 223 26.77 16.46 5.81
N ALA A 224 25.93 17.15 6.59
CA ALA A 224 24.49 16.97 6.55
C ALA A 224 23.88 17.38 5.19
N THR A 225 24.42 18.42 4.53
CA THR A 225 23.97 18.81 3.18
C THR A 225 24.30 17.76 2.11
N ALA A 226 25.24 16.85 2.38
CA ALA A 226 25.56 15.70 1.53
C ALA A 226 24.79 14.43 1.92
N GLY A 227 23.81 14.53 2.84
CA GLY A 227 22.97 13.42 3.29
C GLY A 227 23.43 12.71 4.56
N TRP A 228 24.56 13.11 5.15
CA TRP A 228 25.14 12.48 6.35
C TRP A 228 24.83 13.23 7.64
N THR A 229 23.70 12.92 8.23
CA THR A 229 23.07 13.72 9.30
C THR A 229 23.46 13.37 10.73
N ASP A 230 24.19 12.26 10.96
CA ASP A 230 24.53 11.76 12.30
C ASP A 230 25.20 12.80 13.22
N GLY A 231 26.20 13.51 12.71
CA GLY A 231 26.92 14.54 13.47
C GLY A 231 26.04 15.75 13.80
N LEU A 232 25.20 16.20 12.85
CA LEU A 232 24.28 17.33 13.07
C LEU A 232 23.20 16.96 14.10
N ARG A 233 22.61 15.77 13.96
CA ARG A 233 21.66 15.19 14.92
C ARG A 233 22.23 15.18 16.34
N ALA A 234 23.47 14.72 16.50
CA ALA A 234 24.13 14.65 17.79
C ALA A 234 24.31 16.03 18.46
N LEU A 235 24.70 17.04 17.68
CA LEU A 235 24.86 18.41 18.18
C LEU A 235 23.52 19.04 18.57
N MET A 236 22.48 18.89 17.75
CA MET A 236 21.14 19.41 18.04
C MET A 236 20.56 18.77 19.30
N LEU A 237 20.63 17.43 19.42
CA LEU A 237 20.17 16.73 20.62
C LEU A 237 20.95 17.17 21.86
N ARG A 238 22.27 17.33 21.76
CA ARG A 238 23.09 17.81 22.88
C ARG A 238 22.66 19.20 23.35
N ALA A 239 22.33 20.12 22.43
CA ALA A 239 21.80 21.44 22.77
C ALA A 239 20.46 21.33 23.53
N VAL A 240 19.54 20.46 23.11
CA VAL A 240 18.28 20.22 23.84
C VAL A 240 18.53 19.57 25.22
N TRP A 241 19.47 18.64 25.33
CA TRP A 241 19.88 18.06 26.62
C TRP A 241 20.39 19.10 27.63
N ARG A 242 20.87 20.24 27.13
CA ARG A 242 21.35 21.38 27.93
C ARG A 242 20.31 22.49 28.13
N LYS A 243 19.05 22.29 27.72
CA LYS A 243 18.00 23.32 27.71
C LYS A 243 18.35 24.55 26.87
N GLN A 244 19.15 24.35 25.82
CA GLN A 244 19.52 25.38 24.85
C GLN A 244 18.78 25.14 23.53
N SER A 245 17.45 25.09 23.59
CA SER A 245 16.61 24.73 22.45
C SER A 245 16.74 25.73 21.29
N ARG A 246 16.99 27.01 21.59
CA ARG A 246 17.32 28.04 20.58
C ARG A 246 18.58 27.69 19.78
N ASP A 247 19.63 27.18 20.41
CA ASP A 247 20.86 26.80 19.72
C ASP A 247 20.60 25.63 18.75
N ALA A 248 19.78 24.66 19.14
CA ALA A 248 19.35 23.57 18.25
C ALA A 248 18.57 24.08 17.03
N LEU A 249 17.65 25.03 17.23
CA LEU A 249 16.86 25.63 16.15
C LEU A 249 17.74 26.48 15.20
N THR A 250 18.71 27.24 15.72
CA THR A 250 19.65 27.98 14.85
C THR A 250 20.49 27.05 13.98
N LEU A 251 20.87 25.87 14.48
CA LEU A 251 21.55 24.85 13.67
C LEU A 251 20.62 24.30 12.58
N TYR A 252 19.33 24.11 12.89
CA TYR A 252 18.33 23.69 11.91
C TYR A 252 18.12 24.75 10.81
N ASP A 253 17.99 26.03 11.16
CA ASP A 253 17.83 27.10 10.17
C ASP A 253 19.05 27.25 9.27
N ARG A 254 20.26 27.13 9.84
CA ARG A 254 21.51 27.10 9.07
C ARG A 254 21.58 25.91 8.12
N TYR A 255 21.04 24.76 8.52
CA TYR A 255 20.95 23.58 7.66
C TYR A 255 20.00 23.80 6.49
N LEU A 256 18.81 24.37 6.74
CA LEU A 256 17.85 24.71 5.68
C LEU A 256 18.42 25.74 4.70
N SER A 257 19.07 26.81 5.18
CA SER A 257 19.74 27.80 4.32
C SER A 257 20.86 27.18 3.48
N ALA A 258 21.65 26.27 4.05
CA ALA A 258 22.71 25.59 3.31
C ALA A 258 22.14 24.67 2.20
N LEU A 259 21.03 23.97 2.46
CA LEU A 259 20.34 23.18 1.45
C LEU A 259 19.71 24.03 0.33
N ARG A 260 19.15 25.21 0.66
CA ARG A 260 18.66 26.19 -0.32
C ARG A 260 19.79 26.71 -1.21
N SER A 261 20.93 27.08 -0.61
CA SER A 261 22.09 27.59 -1.35
C SER A 261 22.68 26.61 -2.35
N LYS A 262 22.48 25.29 -2.14
CA LYS A 262 22.91 24.23 -3.04
C LYS A 262 21.82 23.83 -4.07
N ALA A 263 20.71 24.56 -4.13
CA ALA A 263 19.52 24.26 -4.94
C ALA A 263 18.92 22.85 -4.71
N VAL A 264 19.23 22.24 -3.55
CA VAL A 264 18.72 20.92 -3.16
C VAL A 264 17.31 21.03 -2.58
N LEU A 265 17.03 22.11 -1.85
CA LEU A 265 15.69 22.53 -1.46
C LEU A 265 15.20 23.58 -2.44
N ARG A 266 14.09 23.31 -3.15
CA ARG A 266 13.33 24.33 -3.88
C ARG A 266 12.25 24.88 -2.96
N ASP A 267 12.11 26.20 -2.90
CA ASP A 267 10.98 26.78 -2.20
C ASP A 267 9.70 26.37 -2.94
N ARG A 268 8.70 25.86 -2.20
CA ARG A 268 7.35 25.74 -2.74
C ARG A 268 6.84 27.17 -2.92
N GLU A 269 6.87 27.67 -4.15
CA GLU A 269 6.13 28.90 -4.47
C GLU A 269 4.67 28.69 -4.06
N ALA A 270 4.12 29.70 -3.38
CA ALA A 270 2.69 29.75 -3.11
C ALA A 270 1.99 29.99 -4.45
N GLU A 271 1.60 28.92 -5.14
CA GLU A 271 0.73 29.07 -6.30
C GLU A 271 -0.61 29.67 -5.83
N PRO A 272 -1.10 30.73 -6.47
CA PRO A 272 -2.42 31.26 -6.19
C PRO A 272 -3.45 30.18 -6.54
N SER A 273 -4.35 29.94 -5.60
CA SER A 273 -5.50 29.05 -5.72
C SER A 273 -6.26 29.29 -7.03
N GLN A 274 -6.00 28.45 -8.04
CA GLN A 274 -6.90 28.26 -9.17
C GLN A 274 -7.70 26.96 -8.96
N PRO A 275 -8.97 26.90 -9.42
CA PRO A 275 -9.82 25.73 -9.24
C PRO A 275 -9.26 24.57 -10.05
N ALA A 276 -9.01 23.43 -9.39
CA ALA A 276 -8.47 22.24 -10.01
C ALA A 276 -9.48 21.57 -10.95
N GLU A 277 -9.24 21.66 -12.26
CA GLU A 277 -9.77 20.69 -13.21
C GLU A 277 -8.99 19.37 -13.10
N ALA A 278 -9.74 18.27 -13.09
CA ALA A 278 -9.24 16.92 -12.88
C ALA A 278 -8.36 16.45 -14.05
N THR A 279 -7.06 16.33 -13.82
CA THR A 279 -6.20 15.42 -14.59
C THR A 279 -5.55 14.41 -13.67
N SER A 280 -6.05 13.17 -13.77
CA SER A 280 -5.51 11.97 -13.16
C SER A 280 -4.13 11.69 -13.76
N HIS A 281 -3.04 12.04 -13.08
CA HIS A 281 -1.73 11.35 -13.09
C HIS A 281 -0.72 12.17 -12.26
N SER A 282 -0.92 12.27 -10.94
CA SER A 282 0.14 12.81 -10.07
C SER A 282 1.21 11.73 -9.87
N SER A 283 2.40 11.94 -10.43
CA SER A 283 3.61 11.19 -10.10
C SER A 283 3.86 11.26 -8.57
N PRO A 284 4.44 10.22 -7.94
CA PRO A 284 4.72 10.25 -6.51
C PRO A 284 5.60 11.46 -6.19
N PRO A 285 5.30 12.23 -5.12
CA PRO A 285 6.10 13.39 -4.75
C PRO A 285 7.55 12.95 -4.51
N ALA A 286 8.50 13.67 -5.11
CA ALA A 286 9.92 13.41 -4.90
C ALA A 286 10.22 13.36 -3.39
N PRO A 287 11.09 12.44 -2.92
CA PRO A 287 11.44 12.35 -1.52
C PRO A 287 11.99 13.69 -1.05
N SER A 288 11.41 14.24 0.04
CA SER A 288 11.89 15.50 0.58
C SER A 288 13.37 15.36 0.99
N PRO A 289 14.21 16.35 0.65
CA PRO A 289 15.65 16.29 0.95
C PRO A 289 15.96 16.42 2.45
N ILE A 290 14.97 16.82 3.26
CA ILE A 290 15.10 16.92 4.72
C ILE A 290 14.91 15.52 5.32
N ARG A 291 15.91 15.00 6.02
CA ARG A 291 15.79 13.73 6.76
C ARG A 291 14.83 13.89 7.95
N ASP A 292 13.98 12.88 8.16
CA ASP A 292 13.02 12.78 9.25
C ASP A 292 13.67 12.89 10.63
N GLU A 293 14.87 12.32 10.83
CA GLU A 293 15.62 12.43 12.09
C GLU A 293 16.04 13.86 12.46
N ILE A 294 16.39 14.70 11.47
CA ILE A 294 16.78 16.10 11.70
C ILE A 294 15.54 16.94 11.99
N LEU A 295 14.44 16.66 11.28
CA LEU A 295 13.14 17.27 11.58
C LEU A 295 12.67 16.91 13.01
N LEU A 296 12.84 15.65 13.43
CA LEU A 296 12.58 15.21 14.81
C LEU A 296 13.42 15.96 15.85
N CYS A 297 14.68 16.29 15.55
CA CYS A 297 15.50 17.12 16.43
C CYS A 297 14.94 18.54 16.57
N ALA A 298 14.48 19.16 15.48
CA ALA A 298 13.83 20.47 15.53
C ALA A 298 12.50 20.41 16.31
N VAL A 299 11.65 19.41 16.04
CA VAL A 299 10.41 19.17 16.80
C VAL A 299 10.71 18.97 18.28
N THR A 300 11.78 18.27 18.62
CA THR A 300 12.21 18.06 20.02
C THR A 300 12.65 19.36 20.69
N ALA A 301 13.32 20.27 19.97
CA ALA A 301 13.69 21.58 20.49
C ALA A 301 12.45 22.49 20.71
N TYR A 302 11.47 22.44 19.80
CA TYR A 302 10.20 23.14 19.98
C TYR A 302 9.37 22.57 21.13
N ALA A 303 9.36 21.24 21.31
CA ALA A 303 8.71 20.59 22.45
C ALA A 303 9.35 21.01 23.78
N ASP A 304 10.67 21.16 23.86
CA ASP A 304 11.37 21.67 25.05
C ASP A 304 11.01 23.15 25.35
N SER A 305 10.57 23.91 24.35
CA SER A 305 10.19 25.32 24.46
C SER A 305 8.68 25.57 24.50
N ASP A 306 7.84 24.52 24.55
CA ASP A 306 6.37 24.62 24.50
C ASP A 306 5.81 25.30 23.24
N ALA A 307 6.56 25.29 22.13
CA ALA A 307 6.22 26.00 20.90
C ALA A 307 5.65 25.05 19.82
N PHE A 308 4.45 24.50 20.03
CA PHE A 308 3.83 23.55 19.08
C PHE A 308 3.54 24.19 17.71
N ARG A 309 3.05 25.44 17.69
CA ARG A 309 2.73 26.18 16.46
C ARG A 309 3.92 26.30 15.52
N ASP A 310 5.08 26.70 16.04
CA ASP A 310 6.30 26.83 15.24
C ASP A 310 6.76 25.47 14.70
N ALA A 311 6.64 24.42 15.51
CA ALA A 311 6.89 23.06 15.07
C ALA A 311 5.96 22.66 13.93
N LEU A 312 4.68 23.04 13.98
CA LEU A 312 3.69 22.76 12.94
C LEU A 312 4.02 23.47 11.62
N HIS A 313 4.35 24.76 11.67
CA HIS A 313 4.76 25.49 10.47
C HIS A 313 6.01 24.87 9.82
N VAL A 314 7.00 24.50 10.63
CA VAL A 314 8.22 23.84 10.14
C VAL A 314 7.90 22.46 9.55
N TYR A 315 7.06 21.67 10.21
CA TYR A 315 6.68 20.33 9.76
C TYR A 315 5.93 20.36 8.42
N LEU A 316 4.94 21.24 8.28
CA LEU A 316 4.16 21.38 7.05
C LEU A 316 5.03 21.85 5.87
N ARG A 317 5.98 22.76 6.10
CA ARG A 317 6.92 23.23 5.09
C ARG A 317 7.94 22.17 4.69
N ALA A 318 8.39 21.33 5.63
CA ALA A 318 9.38 20.29 5.35
C ALA A 318 8.87 19.22 4.38
N GLY A 319 7.55 18.98 4.37
CA GLY A 319 6.90 18.05 3.45
C GLY A 319 7.18 16.57 3.74
N THR A 320 8.14 16.25 4.63
CA THR A 320 8.47 14.92 5.12
C THR A 320 7.47 14.42 6.16
N ARG A 321 7.17 13.12 6.12
CA ARG A 321 6.45 12.43 7.20
C ARG A 321 7.44 11.69 8.08
N ILE A 322 7.21 11.77 9.40
CA ILE A 322 7.95 10.97 10.36
C ILE A 322 7.36 9.55 10.37
N SER A 323 8.17 8.55 10.04
CA SER A 323 7.75 7.15 10.19
C SER A 323 7.62 6.80 11.68
N PRO A 324 6.61 6.00 12.09
CA PRO A 324 6.53 5.47 13.45
C PRO A 324 7.80 4.72 13.87
N SER A 325 8.45 3.99 12.95
CA SER A 325 9.71 3.29 13.23
C SER A 325 10.84 4.25 13.57
N THR A 326 10.98 5.35 12.83
CA THR A 326 12.01 6.36 13.09
C THR A 326 11.76 7.02 14.44
N LEU A 327 10.50 7.30 14.79
CA LEU A 327 10.15 7.85 16.09
C LEU A 327 10.53 6.89 17.23
N GLU A 328 10.20 5.60 17.12
CA GLU A 328 10.55 4.57 18.12
C GLU A 328 12.07 4.47 18.33
N ASP A 329 12.86 4.50 17.25
CA ASP A 329 14.32 4.45 17.30
C ASP A 329 14.92 5.75 17.87
N PHE A 330 14.25 6.89 17.69
CA PHE A 330 14.72 8.21 18.11
C PHE A 330 14.42 8.53 19.58
N LEU A 331 13.26 8.11 20.12
CA LEU A 331 12.83 8.41 21.49
C LEU A 331 13.85 8.06 22.59
N PRO A 332 14.61 6.94 22.52
CA PRO A 332 15.66 6.63 23.49
C PRO A 332 16.77 7.69 23.57
N LEU A 333 17.03 8.43 22.49
CA LEU A 333 18.05 9.47 22.41
C LEU A 333 17.62 10.79 23.06
N VAL A 334 16.31 11.00 23.21
CA VAL A 334 15.69 12.20 23.81
C VAL A 334 15.78 12.16 25.35
N ARG A 335 15.83 13.35 25.96
CA ARG A 335 15.80 13.55 27.41
C ARG A 335 14.53 12.91 28.00
N PRO A 336 14.60 12.07 29.07
CA PRO A 336 13.47 11.26 29.54
C PRO A 336 12.19 12.04 29.83
N ASP A 337 12.31 13.27 30.35
CA ASP A 337 11.21 14.20 30.65
C ASP A 337 10.48 14.73 29.41
N LEU A 338 11.13 14.73 28.24
CA LEU A 338 10.55 15.21 26.99
C LEU A 338 9.95 14.10 26.11
N ARG A 339 10.21 12.83 26.40
CA ARG A 339 9.86 11.71 25.50
C ARG A 339 8.37 11.64 25.18
N SER A 340 7.53 11.67 26.22
CA SER A 340 6.07 11.65 26.05
C SER A 340 5.57 12.86 25.26
N LYS A 341 6.13 14.03 25.52
CA LYS A 341 5.79 15.29 24.84
C LYS A 341 6.19 15.29 23.37
N VAL A 342 7.38 14.77 23.04
CA VAL A 342 7.84 14.63 21.65
C VAL A 342 6.97 13.62 20.90
N GLU A 343 6.59 12.52 21.53
CA GLU A 343 5.67 11.55 20.95
C GLU A 343 4.27 12.15 20.71
N GLU A 344 3.78 12.98 21.63
CA GLU A 344 2.54 13.74 21.44
C GLU A 344 2.63 14.75 20.30
N TYR A 345 3.72 15.55 20.25
CA TYR A 345 3.96 16.50 19.17
C TYR A 345 3.99 15.79 17.82
N ALA A 346 4.77 14.70 17.70
CA ALA A 346 4.87 13.94 16.45
C ALA A 346 3.50 13.42 15.98
N ARG A 347 2.67 12.91 16.89
CA ARG A 347 1.31 12.44 16.56
C ARG A 347 0.39 13.57 16.10
N ARG A 348 0.41 14.71 16.81
CA ARG A 348 -0.39 15.90 16.44
C ARG A 348 0.04 16.47 15.09
N LEU A 349 1.35 16.58 14.85
CA LEU A 349 1.94 17.05 13.59
C LEU A 349 1.59 16.15 12.40
N ASP A 350 1.66 14.82 12.57
CA ASP A 350 1.30 13.89 11.50
C ASP A 350 -0.20 13.97 11.15
N THR A 351 -1.06 14.09 12.17
CA THR A 351 -2.50 14.30 11.99
C THR A 351 -2.76 15.61 11.23
N ALA A 352 -2.14 16.72 11.66
CA ALA A 352 -2.27 18.02 11.00
C ALA A 352 -1.78 17.99 9.54
N SER A 353 -0.67 17.32 9.28
CA SER A 353 -0.13 17.13 7.93
C SER A 353 -1.04 16.28 7.04
N LEU A 354 -1.70 15.27 7.60
CA LEU A 354 -2.70 14.49 6.87
C LEU A 354 -3.93 15.34 6.53
N LEU A 355 -4.44 16.13 7.48
CA LEU A 355 -5.60 17.03 7.26
C LEU A 355 -5.32 18.09 6.21
N SER A 356 -4.07 18.61 6.16
CA SER A 356 -3.64 19.56 5.12
C SER A 356 -3.60 18.98 3.70
N ARG A 357 -3.83 17.66 3.53
CA ARG A 357 -3.77 16.94 2.24
C ARG A 357 -5.08 16.16 2.02
N PRO A 358 -6.15 16.81 1.55
CA PRO A 358 -7.49 16.22 1.55
C PRO A 358 -7.60 14.91 0.75
N GLU A 359 -6.96 14.81 -0.43
CA GLU A 359 -6.96 13.57 -1.22
C GLU A 359 -6.27 12.39 -0.50
N ALA A 360 -5.14 12.66 0.16
CA ALA A 360 -4.41 11.66 0.92
C ALA A 360 -5.20 11.19 2.14
N LEU A 361 -5.90 12.11 2.82
CA LEU A 361 -6.81 11.81 3.91
C LEU A 361 -7.96 10.92 3.43
N MET A 362 -8.62 11.27 2.33
CA MET A 362 -9.73 10.48 1.78
C MET A 362 -9.28 9.05 1.44
N LYS A 363 -8.14 8.92 0.74
CA LYS A 363 -7.57 7.60 0.41
C LYS A 363 -7.23 6.79 1.68
N HIS A 364 -6.67 7.44 2.69
CA HIS A 364 -6.37 6.79 3.97
C HIS A 364 -7.63 6.31 4.69
N LEU A 365 -8.67 7.15 4.74
CA LEU A 365 -9.97 6.85 5.33
C LEU A 365 -10.65 5.66 4.65
N LEU A 366 -10.66 5.65 3.31
CA LEU A 366 -11.24 4.55 2.53
C LEU A 366 -10.51 3.23 2.78
N ASN A 367 -9.18 3.26 2.88
CA ASN A 367 -8.39 2.07 3.21
C ASN A 367 -8.71 1.56 4.62
N LEU A 368 -8.75 2.45 5.63
CA LEU A 368 -9.10 2.05 7.00
C LEU A 368 -10.51 1.46 7.10
N THR A 369 -11.46 2.01 6.35
CA THR A 369 -12.84 1.52 6.32
C THR A 369 -12.92 0.15 5.65
N ARG A 370 -12.26 -0.03 4.50
CA ARG A 370 -12.21 -1.31 3.78
C ARG A 370 -11.53 -2.41 4.59
N ASP A 371 -10.46 -2.06 5.30
CA ASP A 371 -9.68 -3.02 6.09
C ASP A 371 -10.31 -3.28 7.49
N ASN A 372 -11.51 -2.73 7.76
CA ASN A 372 -12.24 -2.84 9.03
C ASN A 372 -11.40 -2.40 10.25
N ALA A 373 -10.55 -1.38 10.08
CA ALA A 373 -9.58 -0.92 11.07
C ALA A 373 -10.19 0.13 12.03
N ALA A 374 -11.28 -0.22 12.72
CA ALA A 374 -12.06 0.70 13.55
C ALA A 374 -11.24 1.44 14.63
N GLN A 375 -10.25 0.78 15.25
CA GLN A 375 -9.41 1.40 16.28
C GLN A 375 -8.51 2.51 15.70
N SER A 376 -7.90 2.27 14.54
CA SER A 376 -7.06 3.26 13.87
C SER A 376 -7.88 4.45 13.41
N LEU A 377 -9.10 4.20 12.91
CA LEU A 377 -10.06 5.25 12.55
C LEU A 377 -10.46 6.10 13.76
N THR A 378 -10.77 5.46 14.90
CA THR A 378 -11.11 6.14 16.15
C THR A 378 -9.96 7.00 16.66
N ARG A 379 -8.71 6.50 16.57
CA ARG A 379 -7.51 7.28 16.93
C ARG A 379 -7.35 8.51 16.04
N LEU A 380 -7.50 8.35 14.72
CA LEU A 380 -7.41 9.48 13.80
C LEU A 380 -8.49 10.54 14.10
N TYR A 381 -9.72 10.10 14.36
CA TYR A 381 -10.82 10.97 14.76
C TYR A 381 -10.51 11.73 16.06
N THR A 382 -10.18 11.01 17.13
CA THR A 382 -9.88 11.61 18.45
C THR A 382 -8.70 12.59 18.40
N HIS A 383 -7.64 12.27 17.65
CA HIS A 383 -6.51 13.19 17.44
C HIS A 383 -6.89 14.43 16.64
N THR A 384 -7.83 14.31 15.70
CA THR A 384 -8.33 15.44 14.91
C THR A 384 -9.15 16.38 15.79
N ILE A 385 -10.12 15.84 16.54
CA ILE A 385 -10.99 16.65 17.41
C ILE A 385 -10.20 17.33 18.53
N ALA A 386 -9.22 16.65 19.12
CA ALA A 386 -8.32 17.25 20.09
C ALA A 386 -7.55 18.45 19.53
N GLY A 387 -7.36 18.54 18.21
CA GLY A 387 -6.73 19.70 17.57
C GLY A 387 -7.60 20.94 17.46
N ALA A 388 -8.93 20.80 17.58
CA ALA A 388 -9.87 21.91 17.59
C ALA A 388 -10.21 22.40 19.02
N GLN A 389 -9.85 21.62 20.05
CA GLN A 389 -10.17 21.90 21.45
C GLN A 389 -9.05 22.69 22.15
N ASP A 390 -9.42 23.48 23.15
CA ASP A 390 -8.50 24.21 24.03
C ASP A 390 -7.69 23.25 24.92
N PRO A 391 -6.46 23.61 25.35
CA PRO A 391 -5.88 24.98 25.41
C PRO A 391 -4.98 25.40 24.24
N ASP A 392 -4.70 24.55 23.25
CA ASP A 392 -3.78 24.86 22.15
C ASP A 392 -4.36 24.41 20.78
N PRO A 393 -5.42 25.09 20.30
CA PRO A 393 -6.11 24.72 19.08
C PRO A 393 -5.28 25.07 17.85
N TRP A 394 -4.96 24.07 17.03
CA TRP A 394 -4.21 24.23 15.78
C TRP A 394 -5.07 23.97 14.53
N LEU A 395 -6.29 23.49 14.73
CA LEU A 395 -7.27 23.17 13.70
C LEU A 395 -8.38 24.23 13.68
N ALA A 396 -8.59 24.86 12.52
CA ALA A 396 -9.75 25.68 12.20
C ALA A 396 -10.86 24.77 11.68
N VAL A 397 -12.04 24.85 12.29
CA VAL A 397 -13.20 24.06 11.88
C VAL A 397 -13.88 24.70 10.67
N GLU A 398 -14.02 26.02 10.70
CA GLU A 398 -14.51 26.82 9.57
C GLU A 398 -13.42 27.74 9.00
N SER A 399 -13.59 28.20 7.76
CA SER A 399 -12.64 29.12 7.12
C SER A 399 -12.53 30.46 7.84
N ALA A 400 -13.59 30.88 8.54
CA ALA A 400 -13.61 32.09 9.37
C ALA A 400 -12.73 31.97 10.63
N ASP A 401 -12.49 30.75 11.12
CA ASP A 401 -11.66 30.49 12.30
C ASP A 401 -10.17 30.47 11.99
N LEU A 402 -9.80 30.55 10.71
CA LEU A 402 -8.40 30.59 10.28
C LEU A 402 -7.75 31.82 10.89
N SER A 403 -6.76 31.56 11.71
CA SER A 403 -6.06 32.56 12.49
C SER A 403 -4.61 32.18 12.62
N GLU A 404 -3.85 33.07 13.23
CA GLU A 404 -2.48 32.77 13.59
C GLU A 404 -2.34 31.50 14.46
N THR A 405 -3.31 31.21 15.33
CA THR A 405 -3.29 30.01 16.19
C THR A 405 -3.83 28.78 15.46
N ARG A 406 -4.89 28.93 14.66
CA ARG A 406 -5.53 27.82 13.91
C ARG A 406 -5.07 27.79 12.45
N VAL A 407 -4.00 27.04 12.20
CA VAL A 407 -3.26 27.05 10.92
C VAL A 407 -3.82 26.07 9.89
N VAL A 408 -4.46 24.98 10.32
CA VAL A 408 -4.97 23.93 9.43
C VAL A 408 -6.48 24.01 9.33
N LEU A 409 -7.04 24.11 8.12
CA LEU A 409 -8.48 24.05 7.91
C LEU A 409 -8.96 22.60 7.84
N LEU A 410 -10.02 22.28 8.57
CA LEU A 410 -10.69 20.98 8.50
C LEU A 410 -11.36 20.82 7.11
N PRO A 411 -11.08 19.74 6.36
CA PRO A 411 -11.70 19.55 5.05
C PRO A 411 -13.23 19.43 5.16
N HIS A 412 -13.98 20.06 4.25
CA HIS A 412 -15.45 20.06 4.27
C HIS A 412 -16.09 18.66 4.27
N PHE A 413 -15.44 17.67 3.65
CA PHE A 413 -15.92 16.28 3.60
C PHE A 413 -15.63 15.49 4.88
N PHE A 414 -14.88 16.03 5.85
CA PHE A 414 -14.41 15.32 7.04
C PHE A 414 -15.59 14.68 7.79
N TRP A 415 -16.55 15.51 8.20
CA TRP A 415 -17.73 15.06 8.95
C TRP A 415 -18.54 13.98 8.21
N PRO A 416 -19.04 14.20 6.97
CA PRO A 416 -19.83 13.18 6.28
C PRO A 416 -19.05 11.90 5.99
N SER A 417 -17.74 11.99 5.74
CA SER A 417 -16.93 10.81 5.43
C SER A 417 -16.63 9.96 6.66
N PHE A 418 -16.26 10.57 7.79
CA PHE A 418 -16.06 9.85 9.05
C PHE A 418 -17.37 9.26 9.57
N LEU A 419 -18.48 9.98 9.46
CA LEU A 419 -19.81 9.48 9.82
C LEU A 419 -20.17 8.23 9.00
N LYS A 420 -20.00 8.30 7.67
CA LYS A 420 -20.21 7.16 6.77
C LYS A 420 -19.29 5.97 7.14
N SER A 421 -18.02 6.24 7.44
CA SER A 421 -17.06 5.22 7.87
C SER A 421 -17.48 4.56 9.17
N PHE A 422 -17.78 5.31 10.25
CA PHE A 422 -18.20 4.73 11.53
C PHE A 422 -19.49 3.93 11.41
N LEU A 423 -20.48 4.45 10.68
CA LEU A 423 -21.74 3.74 10.46
C LEU A 423 -21.55 2.45 9.65
N SER A 424 -20.69 2.46 8.63
CA SER A 424 -20.36 1.25 7.86
C SER A 424 -19.68 0.16 8.69
N LEU A 425 -18.96 0.56 9.75
CA LEU A 425 -18.33 -0.33 10.73
C LEU A 425 -19.28 -0.70 11.89
N ARG A 426 -20.57 -0.33 11.81
CA ARG A 426 -21.58 -0.52 12.87
C ARG A 426 -21.20 0.09 14.22
N ARG A 427 -20.42 1.17 14.21
CA ARG A 427 -20.04 1.94 15.41
C ARG A 427 -20.93 3.17 15.53
N THR A 428 -22.21 2.93 15.85
CA THR A 428 -23.21 4.00 16.03
C THR A 428 -22.90 4.89 17.22
N ASP A 429 -22.25 4.35 18.25
CA ASP A 429 -21.72 5.08 19.40
C ASP A 429 -20.76 6.21 18.97
N LEU A 430 -19.78 5.89 18.13
CA LEU A 430 -18.81 6.87 17.62
C LEU A 430 -19.43 7.83 16.60
N ALA A 431 -20.40 7.37 15.82
CA ALA A 431 -21.13 8.22 14.88
C ALA A 431 -21.94 9.30 15.62
N MET A 432 -22.61 8.94 16.73
CA MET A 432 -23.34 9.88 17.58
C MET A 432 -22.39 10.83 18.31
N GLN A 433 -21.27 10.32 18.84
CA GLN A 433 -20.25 11.18 19.42
C GLN A 433 -19.75 12.22 18.40
N LEU A 434 -19.50 11.79 17.15
CA LEU A 434 -19.08 12.68 16.06
C LEU A 434 -20.13 13.73 15.74
N TRP A 435 -21.40 13.35 15.73
CA TRP A 435 -22.51 14.27 15.53
C TRP A 435 -22.55 15.33 16.62
N ASP A 436 -22.45 14.92 17.89
CA ASP A 436 -22.46 15.84 19.03
C ASP A 436 -21.23 16.76 19.04
N ASP A 437 -20.05 16.23 18.71
CA ASP A 437 -18.80 17.00 18.64
C ASP A 437 -18.88 18.05 17.52
N MET A 438 -19.44 17.70 16.36
CA MET A 438 -19.70 18.64 15.26
C MET A 438 -20.59 19.80 15.70
N LEU A 439 -21.70 19.51 16.39
CA LEU A 439 -22.63 20.53 16.88
C LEU A 439 -22.02 21.41 17.98
N LYS A 440 -21.26 20.81 18.92
CA LYS A 440 -20.54 21.56 19.98
C LYS A 440 -19.50 22.51 19.42
N LEU A 441 -18.88 22.16 18.29
CA LEU A 441 -17.95 23.01 17.56
C LEU A 441 -18.65 24.08 16.71
N GLY A 442 -19.99 24.19 16.79
CA GLY A 442 -20.77 25.20 16.09
C GLY A 442 -21.02 24.91 14.60
N VAL A 443 -20.65 23.73 14.12
CA VAL A 443 -20.80 23.37 12.69
C VAL A 443 -22.24 23.06 12.38
N VAL A 444 -22.79 23.76 11.39
CA VAL A 444 -24.14 23.50 10.87
C VAL A 444 -24.11 22.29 9.93
N PRO A 445 -24.82 21.18 10.25
CA PRO A 445 -24.82 20.00 9.40
C PRO A 445 -25.44 20.30 8.03
N GLN A 446 -24.65 20.10 6.98
CA GLN A 446 -25.08 20.28 5.58
C GLN A 446 -25.89 19.06 5.09
N PRO A 447 -26.70 19.18 4.02
CA PRO A 447 -27.50 18.08 3.47
C PRO A 447 -26.72 16.78 3.24
N VAL A 448 -25.46 16.88 2.79
CA VAL A 448 -24.57 15.72 2.59
C VAL A 448 -24.29 14.98 3.91
N THR A 449 -24.18 15.68 5.02
CA THR A 449 -23.96 15.08 6.36
C THR A 449 -25.21 14.35 6.85
N TRP A 450 -26.40 14.93 6.65
CA TRP A 450 -27.68 14.26 6.92
C TRP A 450 -27.85 13.00 6.10
N ASN A 451 -27.56 13.07 4.80
CA ASN A 451 -27.63 11.93 3.91
C ASN A 451 -26.67 10.80 4.32
N ALA A 452 -25.46 11.14 4.79
CA ALA A 452 -24.52 10.15 5.30
C ALA A 452 -25.05 9.43 6.56
N LEU A 453 -25.76 10.16 7.44
CA LEU A 453 -26.41 9.61 8.63
C LEU A 453 -27.56 8.66 8.25
N LEU A 454 -28.51 9.14 7.43
CA LEU A 454 -29.66 8.37 6.95
C LEU A 454 -29.22 7.09 6.22
N ASP A 455 -28.28 7.21 5.29
CA ASP A 455 -27.75 6.09 4.50
C ASP A 455 -26.98 5.09 5.38
N GLY A 456 -26.26 5.57 6.40
CA GLY A 456 -25.58 4.70 7.36
C GLY A 456 -26.55 3.90 8.23
N TYR A 457 -27.57 4.53 8.81
CA TYR A 457 -28.60 3.83 9.58
C TYR A 457 -29.44 2.88 8.73
N ALA A 458 -29.78 3.27 7.51
CA ALA A 458 -30.48 2.41 6.55
C ALA A 458 -29.70 1.11 6.29
N ARG A 459 -28.38 1.19 6.05
CA ARG A 459 -27.52 0.01 5.89
C ARG A 459 -27.42 -0.85 7.15
N ASN A 460 -27.46 -0.22 8.32
CA ASN A 460 -27.42 -0.92 9.60
C ASN A 460 -28.76 -1.59 9.95
N ARG A 461 -29.83 -1.29 9.19
CA ARG A 461 -31.21 -1.73 9.39
C ARG A 461 -31.87 -1.13 10.63
N GLU A 462 -31.48 0.09 10.98
CA GLU A 462 -32.01 0.84 12.12
C GLU A 462 -33.09 1.82 11.64
N VAL A 463 -34.27 1.31 11.28
CA VAL A 463 -35.35 2.10 10.67
C VAL A 463 -35.84 3.23 11.59
N ASP A 464 -35.90 3.00 12.90
CA ASP A 464 -36.36 4.00 13.86
C ASP A 464 -35.38 5.18 13.95
N SER A 465 -34.06 4.90 13.86
CA SER A 465 -33.02 5.94 13.77
C SER A 465 -33.14 6.73 12.47
N VAL A 466 -33.46 6.07 11.34
CA VAL A 466 -33.71 6.75 10.05
C VAL A 466 -34.90 7.69 10.14
N LEU A 467 -36.03 7.24 10.71
CA LEU A 467 -37.23 8.05 10.87
C LEU A 467 -37.00 9.22 11.83
N SER A 468 -36.36 8.98 12.97
CA SER A 468 -36.01 10.02 13.93
C SER A 468 -35.10 11.08 13.29
N THR A 469 -34.14 10.65 12.47
CA THR A 469 -33.24 11.55 11.72
C THR A 469 -34.01 12.34 10.66
N TRP A 470 -34.94 11.70 9.94
CA TRP A 470 -35.79 12.33 8.93
C TRP A 470 -36.66 13.45 9.54
N ASP A 471 -37.29 13.17 10.67
CA ASP A 471 -38.12 14.13 11.39
C ASP A 471 -37.26 15.28 11.92
N LEU A 472 -36.08 14.98 12.50
CA LEU A 472 -35.15 16.01 12.97
C LEU A 472 -34.71 16.94 11.83
N MET A 473 -34.33 16.38 10.68
CA MET A 473 -33.97 17.15 9.48
C MET A 473 -35.12 18.09 9.05
N THR A 474 -36.36 17.61 9.14
CA THR A 474 -37.58 18.39 8.87
C THR A 474 -37.75 19.53 9.88
N THR A 475 -37.64 19.25 11.18
CA THR A 475 -37.80 20.26 12.23
C THR A 475 -36.74 21.36 12.18
N GLN A 476 -35.55 21.05 11.68
CA GLN A 476 -34.47 22.01 11.46
C GLN A 476 -34.61 22.79 10.14
N GLY A 477 -35.67 22.55 9.37
CA GLY A 477 -35.95 23.26 8.12
C GLY A 477 -35.02 22.87 6.97
N VAL A 478 -34.28 21.76 7.09
CA VAL A 478 -33.42 21.27 6.01
C VAL A 478 -34.29 20.48 5.03
N LYS A 479 -34.32 20.91 3.77
CA LYS A 479 -35.08 20.22 2.72
C LYS A 479 -34.47 18.87 2.40
N HIS A 480 -35.30 17.83 2.35
CA HIS A 480 -34.90 16.50 1.89
C HIS A 480 -34.57 16.54 0.40
N ASP A 481 -33.52 15.82 0.01
CA ASP A 481 -33.17 15.64 -1.39
C ASP A 481 -33.47 14.20 -1.84
N ALA A 482 -33.25 13.93 -3.13
CA ALA A 482 -33.47 12.59 -3.70
C ALA A 482 -32.70 11.49 -2.94
N LEU A 483 -31.49 11.78 -2.44
CA LEU A 483 -30.70 10.79 -1.70
C LEU A 483 -31.24 10.55 -0.28
N SER A 484 -31.82 11.57 0.37
CA SER A 484 -32.58 11.42 1.62
C SER A 484 -33.77 10.48 1.42
N TYR A 485 -34.58 10.72 0.39
CA TYR A 485 -35.73 9.86 0.04
C TYR A 485 -35.31 8.43 -0.26
N ARG A 486 -34.26 8.25 -1.07
CA ARG A 486 -33.69 6.93 -1.37
C ARG A 486 -33.35 6.15 -0.10
N ALA A 487 -32.65 6.78 0.85
CA ALA A 487 -32.23 6.13 2.09
C ALA A 487 -33.45 5.74 2.96
N LEU A 488 -34.43 6.63 3.08
CA LEU A 488 -35.65 6.38 3.85
C LEU A 488 -36.48 5.22 3.25
N ILE A 489 -36.78 5.29 1.94
CA ILE A 489 -37.58 4.28 1.25
C ILE A 489 -36.90 2.92 1.39
N HIS A 490 -35.58 2.86 1.17
CA HIS A 490 -34.82 1.63 1.32
C HIS A 490 -34.90 1.06 2.74
N ALA A 491 -34.72 1.90 3.77
CA ALA A 491 -34.80 1.47 5.16
C ALA A 491 -36.19 0.92 5.52
N LEU A 492 -37.27 1.59 5.10
CA LEU A 492 -38.64 1.15 5.33
C LEU A 492 -38.94 -0.20 4.67
N TYR A 493 -38.47 -0.40 3.44
CA TYR A 493 -38.58 -1.67 2.73
C TYR A 493 -37.80 -2.79 3.41
N GLN A 494 -36.57 -2.52 3.88
CA GLN A 494 -35.79 -3.51 4.63
C GLN A 494 -36.42 -3.87 5.99
N ALA A 495 -37.21 -2.97 6.57
CA ALA A 495 -37.93 -3.19 7.83
C ALA A 495 -39.33 -3.82 7.66
N GLY A 496 -39.77 -4.08 6.42
CA GLY A 496 -41.09 -4.63 6.15
C GLY A 496 -42.24 -3.62 6.14
N ARG A 497 -41.95 -2.32 6.29
CA ARG A 497 -42.94 -1.22 6.36
C ARG A 497 -43.29 -0.69 4.96
N TYR A 498 -43.76 -1.59 4.10
CA TYR A 498 -43.91 -1.32 2.66
C TYR A 498 -44.88 -0.18 2.34
N GLU A 499 -46.01 -0.10 3.04
CA GLU A 499 -47.02 0.94 2.79
C GLU A 499 -46.48 2.35 3.06
N GLU A 500 -45.64 2.49 4.08
CA GLU A 500 -44.97 3.76 4.36
C GLU A 500 -43.91 4.07 3.31
N GLY A 501 -43.16 3.06 2.88
CA GLY A 501 -42.23 3.18 1.77
C GLY A 501 -42.90 3.69 0.49
N GLU A 502 -44.07 3.14 0.14
CA GLU A 502 -44.88 3.59 -1.00
C GLU A 502 -45.36 5.04 -0.83
N LYS A 503 -45.82 5.43 0.36
CA LYS A 503 -46.25 6.82 0.64
C LYS A 503 -45.11 7.80 0.43
N HIS A 504 -43.91 7.48 0.92
CA HIS A 504 -42.72 8.33 0.74
C HIS A 504 -42.24 8.35 -0.72
N PHE A 505 -42.35 7.23 -1.45
CA PHE A 505 -42.06 7.21 -2.88
C PHE A 505 -43.04 8.08 -3.68
N ALA A 506 -44.34 8.01 -3.38
CA ALA A 506 -45.34 8.87 -4.02
C ALA A 506 -45.11 10.37 -3.71
N ALA A 507 -44.70 10.69 -2.47
CA ALA A 507 -44.30 12.06 -2.10
C ALA A 507 -43.07 12.53 -2.89
N PHE A 508 -42.05 11.67 -3.02
CA PHE A 508 -40.87 11.94 -3.84
C PHE A 508 -41.24 12.22 -5.30
N GLU A 509 -42.10 11.39 -5.90
CA GLU A 509 -42.52 11.59 -7.29
C GLU A 509 -43.23 12.94 -7.48
N LYS A 510 -44.12 13.31 -6.54
CA LYS A 510 -44.83 14.60 -6.59
C LYS A 510 -43.89 15.80 -6.52
N GLU A 511 -42.80 15.69 -5.78
CA GLU A 511 -41.86 16.79 -5.56
C GLU A 511 -40.81 16.90 -6.68
N PHE A 512 -40.22 15.78 -7.09
CA PHE A 512 -39.04 15.76 -7.95
C PHE A 512 -39.33 15.37 -9.41
N VAL A 513 -40.47 14.75 -9.71
CA VAL A 513 -40.79 14.23 -11.05
C VAL A 513 -41.85 15.11 -11.70
N LYS A 514 -41.39 16.09 -12.50
CA LYS A 514 -42.26 16.96 -13.29
C LYS A 514 -42.39 16.43 -14.72
N PRO A 515 -43.59 16.47 -15.34
CA PRO A 515 -43.77 16.07 -16.73
C PRO A 515 -42.88 16.90 -17.67
N GLY A 516 -42.03 16.23 -18.46
CA GLY A 516 -41.14 16.87 -19.43
C GLY A 516 -39.88 17.55 -18.85
N GLY A 517 -39.62 17.40 -17.54
CA GLY A 517 -38.38 17.87 -16.92
C GLY A 517 -37.17 16.99 -17.25
N SER A 518 -35.97 17.57 -17.26
CA SER A 518 -34.74 16.79 -17.25
C SER A 518 -34.66 16.03 -15.92
N HIS A 519 -34.40 14.73 -15.97
CA HIS A 519 -34.28 13.93 -14.76
C HIS A 519 -32.80 13.82 -14.36
N ASP A 520 -32.47 14.36 -13.19
CA ASP A 520 -31.12 14.23 -12.62
C ASP A 520 -30.78 12.77 -12.30
N GLU A 521 -29.48 12.45 -12.30
CA GLU A 521 -28.96 11.12 -11.98
C GLU A 521 -29.47 10.62 -10.60
N ALA A 522 -29.59 11.52 -9.63
CA ALA A 522 -30.09 11.19 -8.29
C ALA A 522 -31.56 10.70 -8.31
N ILE A 523 -32.39 11.18 -9.25
CA ILE A 523 -33.78 10.72 -9.41
C ILE A 523 -33.78 9.27 -9.92
N LEU A 524 -32.97 8.98 -10.94
CA LEU A 524 -32.82 7.62 -11.47
C LEU A 524 -32.34 6.65 -10.38
N VAL A 525 -31.44 7.07 -9.50
CA VAL A 525 -30.97 6.25 -8.37
C VAL A 525 -32.11 5.90 -7.40
N VAL A 526 -33.05 6.81 -7.13
CA VAL A 526 -34.23 6.53 -6.28
C VAL A 526 -35.10 5.46 -6.93
N TYR A 527 -35.42 5.60 -8.22
CA TYR A 527 -36.21 4.61 -8.97
C TYR A 527 -35.52 3.25 -9.00
N ASN A 528 -34.22 3.21 -9.31
CA ASN A 528 -33.44 1.97 -9.33
C ASN A 528 -33.41 1.28 -7.94
N THR A 529 -33.28 2.06 -6.86
CA THR A 529 -33.33 1.54 -5.49
C THR A 529 -34.72 1.00 -5.16
N HIS A 530 -35.77 1.71 -5.53
CA HIS A 530 -37.14 1.29 -5.27
C HIS A 530 -37.52 0.02 -6.06
N ILE A 531 -37.11 -0.07 -7.33
CA ILE A 531 -37.22 -1.30 -8.14
C ILE A 531 -36.49 -2.45 -7.46
N HIS A 532 -35.24 -2.23 -7.02
CA HIS A 532 -34.49 -3.24 -6.28
C HIS A 532 -35.26 -3.73 -5.04
N ASP A 533 -35.82 -2.81 -4.27
CA ASP A 533 -36.52 -3.12 -3.03
C ASP A 533 -37.85 -3.83 -3.26
N LEU A 534 -38.64 -3.43 -4.28
CA LEU A 534 -39.84 -4.13 -4.73
C LEU A 534 -39.54 -5.57 -5.15
N LEU A 535 -38.47 -5.76 -5.94
CA LEU A 535 -38.04 -7.10 -6.36
C LEU A 535 -37.50 -7.93 -5.19
N PHE A 536 -36.79 -7.31 -4.24
CA PHE A 536 -36.29 -7.98 -3.04
C PHE A 536 -37.45 -8.56 -2.20
N VAL A 537 -38.57 -7.84 -2.11
CA VAL A 537 -39.78 -8.30 -1.40
C VAL A 537 -40.74 -9.10 -2.29
N SER A 538 -40.30 -9.51 -3.48
CA SER A 538 -41.06 -10.31 -4.45
C SER A 538 -42.36 -9.66 -4.94
N ARG A 539 -42.45 -8.33 -4.97
CA ARG A 539 -43.52 -7.55 -5.62
C ARG A 539 -43.16 -7.26 -7.09
N ASP A 540 -42.97 -8.31 -7.87
CA ASP A 540 -42.54 -8.23 -9.27
C ASP A 540 -43.50 -7.44 -10.15
N GLN A 541 -44.82 -7.62 -9.99
CA GLN A 541 -45.82 -6.85 -10.74
C GLN A 541 -45.68 -5.34 -10.57
N ALA A 542 -45.51 -4.88 -9.32
CA ALA A 542 -45.30 -3.47 -9.02
C ALA A 542 -43.98 -2.94 -9.60
N ALA A 543 -42.91 -3.74 -9.54
CA ALA A 543 -41.63 -3.39 -10.14
C ALA A 543 -41.74 -3.23 -11.66
N TYR A 544 -42.40 -4.15 -12.37
CA TYR A 544 -42.60 -4.03 -13.82
C TYR A 544 -43.50 -2.86 -14.20
N ALA A 545 -44.54 -2.58 -13.42
CA ALA A 545 -45.38 -1.38 -13.61
C ALA A 545 -44.55 -0.09 -13.44
N LEU A 546 -43.63 -0.07 -12.47
CA LEU A 546 -42.71 1.05 -12.28
C LEU A 546 -41.73 1.21 -13.45
N LEU A 547 -41.22 0.11 -14.01
CA LEU A 547 -40.39 0.14 -15.22
C LEU A 547 -41.17 0.72 -16.42
N GLU A 548 -42.43 0.33 -16.62
CA GLU A 548 -43.29 0.88 -17.67
C GLU A 548 -43.58 2.37 -17.46
N LYS A 549 -43.78 2.78 -16.21
CA LYS A 549 -43.91 4.20 -15.84
C LYS A 549 -42.65 5.00 -16.17
N MET A 550 -41.46 4.46 -15.86
CA MET A 550 -40.18 5.05 -16.23
C MET A 550 -40.03 5.17 -17.75
N GLU A 551 -40.45 4.14 -18.50
CA GLU A 551 -40.39 4.13 -19.97
C GLU A 551 -41.30 5.19 -20.63
N THR A 552 -42.39 5.59 -19.97
CA THR A 552 -43.41 6.48 -20.55
C THR A 552 -43.32 7.93 -20.08
N HIS A 553 -43.12 8.16 -18.77
CA HIS A 553 -43.23 9.49 -18.16
C HIS A 553 -42.15 9.79 -17.09
N GLY A 554 -41.16 8.90 -16.90
CA GLY A 554 -40.17 9.00 -15.83
C GLY A 554 -38.72 9.06 -16.31
N PRO A 555 -37.75 8.90 -15.38
CA PRO A 555 -36.33 8.85 -15.74
C PRO A 555 -36.06 7.66 -16.65
N LYS A 556 -35.28 7.90 -17.71
CA LYS A 556 -34.95 6.86 -18.70
C LYS A 556 -34.22 5.70 -18.01
N PRO A 557 -34.76 4.46 -18.08
CA PRO A 557 -34.10 3.29 -17.51
C PRO A 557 -32.71 3.10 -18.10
N ASP A 558 -31.73 2.81 -17.25
CA ASP A 558 -30.34 2.57 -17.63
C ASP A 558 -29.97 1.08 -17.48
N ILE A 559 -28.71 0.75 -17.77
CA ILE A 559 -28.22 -0.62 -17.65
C ILE A 559 -28.37 -1.17 -16.22
N VAL A 560 -28.25 -0.30 -15.20
CA VAL A 560 -28.45 -0.67 -13.79
C VAL A 560 -29.90 -1.08 -13.54
N THR A 561 -30.89 -0.37 -14.11
CA THR A 561 -32.30 -0.75 -14.03
C THR A 561 -32.51 -2.17 -14.58
N TYR A 562 -32.08 -2.46 -15.81
CA TYR A 562 -32.28 -3.78 -16.42
C TYR A 562 -31.49 -4.88 -15.73
N ASN A 563 -30.25 -4.60 -15.31
CA ASN A 563 -29.43 -5.56 -14.55
C ASN A 563 -30.12 -5.96 -13.23
N THR A 564 -30.83 -5.03 -12.59
CA THR A 564 -31.60 -5.31 -11.37
C THR A 564 -32.73 -6.31 -11.63
N PHE A 565 -33.50 -6.14 -12.71
CA PHE A 565 -34.51 -7.13 -13.12
C PHE A 565 -33.89 -8.45 -13.58
N LEU A 566 -32.83 -8.41 -14.37
CA LEU A 566 -32.17 -9.61 -14.88
C LEU A 566 -31.65 -10.48 -13.74
N ARG A 567 -31.04 -9.87 -12.71
CA ARG A 567 -30.58 -10.57 -11.51
C ARG A 567 -31.73 -11.19 -10.71
N TYR A 568 -32.86 -10.49 -10.60
CA TYR A 568 -34.05 -11.03 -9.94
C TYR A 568 -34.62 -12.25 -10.69
N ASN A 569 -34.87 -12.11 -11.99
CA ASN A 569 -35.42 -13.19 -12.81
C ASN A 569 -34.44 -14.38 -12.92
N ALA A 570 -33.13 -14.12 -12.94
CA ALA A 570 -32.09 -15.15 -12.87
C ALA A 570 -32.19 -16.00 -11.59
N ARG A 571 -32.43 -15.38 -10.43
CA ARG A 571 -32.64 -16.08 -9.16
C ARG A 571 -33.95 -16.88 -9.16
N LYS A 572 -35.00 -16.36 -9.80
CA LYS A 572 -36.29 -17.03 -9.97
C LYS A 572 -36.23 -18.16 -11.01
N GLY A 573 -35.21 -18.20 -11.86
CA GLY A 573 -35.10 -19.11 -13.00
C GLY A 573 -36.01 -18.75 -14.18
N ASP A 574 -36.56 -17.55 -14.23
CA ASP A 574 -37.48 -17.11 -15.28
C ASP A 574 -36.73 -16.64 -16.54
N LEU A 575 -36.32 -17.61 -17.35
CA LEU A 575 -35.59 -17.36 -18.59
C LEU A 575 -36.45 -16.61 -19.63
N LYS A 576 -37.78 -16.70 -19.56
CA LYS A 576 -38.68 -16.05 -20.51
C LYS A 576 -38.70 -14.54 -20.24
N ALA A 577 -38.85 -14.13 -18.99
CA ALA A 577 -38.78 -12.74 -18.58
C ALA A 577 -37.41 -12.13 -18.89
N MET A 578 -36.32 -12.87 -18.63
CA MET A 578 -34.96 -12.43 -19.00
C MET A 578 -34.81 -12.17 -20.50
N ALA A 579 -35.32 -13.07 -21.35
CA ALA A 579 -35.26 -12.90 -22.81
C ALA A 579 -36.08 -11.69 -23.30
N GLN A 580 -37.23 -11.41 -22.66
CA GLN A 580 -38.04 -10.23 -22.97
C GLN A 580 -37.33 -8.93 -22.59
N LEU A 581 -36.67 -8.90 -21.42
CA LEU A 581 -35.87 -7.75 -20.98
C LEU A 581 -34.67 -7.48 -21.90
N LEU A 582 -33.99 -8.52 -22.38
CA LEU A 582 -32.88 -8.37 -23.32
C LEU A 582 -33.31 -7.77 -24.66
N ARG A 583 -34.46 -8.20 -25.19
CA ARG A 583 -35.01 -7.63 -26.44
C ARG A 583 -35.35 -6.15 -26.32
N LYS A 584 -35.58 -5.67 -25.10
CA LYS A 584 -35.82 -4.25 -24.83
C LYS A 584 -34.53 -3.40 -24.88
N LEU A 585 -33.34 -3.99 -24.74
CA LEU A 585 -32.07 -3.24 -24.71
C LEU A 585 -31.67 -2.69 -26.09
N GLU A 586 -31.79 -3.50 -27.14
CA GLU A 586 -31.30 -3.21 -28.49
C GLU A 586 -31.98 -1.99 -29.14
N PRO A 587 -33.32 -1.84 -29.15
CA PRO A 587 -33.98 -0.64 -29.69
C PRO A 587 -33.68 0.63 -28.90
N ARG A 588 -33.15 0.50 -27.67
CA ARG A 588 -32.90 1.60 -26.74
C ARG A 588 -31.45 2.07 -26.76
N GLY A 589 -30.59 1.42 -27.55
CA GLY A 589 -29.16 1.73 -27.61
C GLY A 589 -28.43 1.47 -26.29
N ILE A 590 -29.00 0.65 -25.40
CA ILE A 590 -28.39 0.31 -24.12
C ILE A 590 -27.45 -0.86 -24.34
N VAL A 591 -26.14 -0.59 -24.27
CA VAL A 591 -25.11 -1.61 -24.40
C VAL A 591 -25.03 -2.41 -23.12
N ALA A 592 -25.24 -3.72 -23.23
CA ALA A 592 -25.05 -4.65 -22.12
C ALA A 592 -23.57 -4.72 -21.73
N ASP A 593 -23.28 -4.74 -20.43
CA ASP A 593 -21.92 -4.87 -19.92
C ASP A 593 -21.55 -6.34 -19.63
N ASN A 594 -20.27 -6.60 -19.33
CA ASN A 594 -19.80 -7.94 -18.98
C ASN A 594 -20.58 -8.53 -17.79
N HIS A 595 -21.10 -7.69 -16.89
CA HIS A 595 -21.89 -8.11 -15.74
C HIS A 595 -23.29 -8.60 -16.15
N THR A 596 -23.94 -7.92 -17.09
CA THR A 596 -25.21 -8.33 -17.72
C THR A 596 -25.07 -9.73 -18.32
N PHE A 597 -24.06 -9.92 -19.19
CA PHE A 597 -23.81 -11.21 -19.84
C PHE A 597 -23.45 -12.30 -18.83
N SER A 598 -22.64 -11.99 -17.83
CA SER A 598 -22.25 -12.95 -16.78
C SER A 598 -23.45 -13.42 -15.95
N THR A 599 -24.33 -12.49 -15.57
CA THR A 599 -25.52 -12.78 -14.77
C THR A 599 -26.51 -13.65 -15.55
N ILE A 600 -26.71 -13.36 -16.84
CA ILE A 600 -27.63 -14.14 -17.66
C ILE A 600 -27.05 -15.52 -17.99
N LEU A 601 -25.78 -15.59 -18.38
CA LEU A 601 -25.15 -16.84 -18.78
C LEU A 601 -25.08 -17.82 -17.58
N SER A 602 -24.71 -17.33 -16.40
CA SER A 602 -24.71 -18.16 -15.20
C SER A 602 -26.11 -18.64 -14.81
N ALA A 603 -27.15 -17.83 -15.00
CA ALA A 603 -28.53 -18.26 -14.76
C ALA A 603 -29.02 -19.30 -15.77
N MET A 604 -28.74 -19.09 -17.06
CA MET A 604 -29.18 -19.97 -18.13
C MET A 604 -28.45 -21.32 -18.13
N LEU A 605 -27.15 -21.35 -17.81
CA LEU A 605 -26.35 -22.58 -17.79
C LEU A 605 -26.84 -23.62 -16.77
N LYS A 606 -27.59 -23.20 -15.74
CA LYS A 606 -28.21 -24.13 -14.76
C LYS A 606 -29.34 -24.96 -15.36
N VAL A 607 -30.06 -24.38 -16.33
CA VAL A 607 -31.28 -24.95 -16.90
C VAL A 607 -31.01 -25.55 -18.27
N ARG A 608 -30.05 -24.98 -19.01
CA ARG A 608 -29.75 -25.34 -20.40
C ARG A 608 -28.24 -25.41 -20.67
N PRO A 609 -27.74 -26.55 -21.16
CA PRO A 609 -26.32 -26.71 -21.48
C PRO A 609 -25.88 -25.99 -22.78
N ASP A 610 -26.83 -25.52 -23.59
CA ASP A 610 -26.61 -24.75 -24.83
C ASP A 610 -26.73 -23.22 -24.65
N ALA A 611 -26.87 -22.78 -23.39
CA ALA A 611 -27.01 -21.37 -23.02
C ALA A 611 -25.82 -20.49 -23.43
N ASP A 612 -24.61 -21.05 -23.39
CA ASP A 612 -23.37 -20.42 -23.85
C ASP A 612 -23.44 -20.01 -25.31
N LYS A 613 -23.93 -20.90 -26.19
CA LYS A 613 -24.05 -20.61 -27.63
C LYS A 613 -25.08 -19.51 -27.91
N MET A 614 -26.21 -19.53 -27.19
CA MET A 614 -27.23 -18.48 -27.30
C MET A 614 -26.68 -17.13 -26.84
N MET A 615 -25.94 -17.12 -25.73
CA MET A 615 -25.35 -15.91 -25.19
C MET A 615 -24.30 -15.32 -26.12
N ILE A 616 -23.41 -16.15 -26.67
CA ILE A 616 -22.38 -15.71 -27.60
C ILE A 616 -22.99 -15.12 -28.87
N ASN A 617 -24.06 -15.72 -29.39
CA ASN A 617 -24.78 -15.16 -30.52
C ASN A 617 -25.42 -13.81 -30.19
N PHE A 618 -25.89 -13.62 -28.95
CA PHE A 618 -26.44 -12.34 -28.49
C PHE A 618 -25.33 -11.29 -28.30
N MET A 619 -24.19 -11.66 -27.70
CA MET A 619 -23.01 -10.79 -27.57
C MET A 619 -22.51 -10.33 -28.95
N LYS A 620 -22.38 -11.26 -29.91
CA LYS A 620 -21.99 -10.95 -31.30
C LYS A 620 -22.94 -9.95 -31.98
N LYS A 621 -24.25 -10.06 -31.74
CA LYS A 621 -25.24 -9.10 -32.26
C LYS A 621 -25.10 -7.70 -31.66
N GLN A 622 -24.62 -7.62 -30.42
CA GLN A 622 -24.33 -6.36 -29.73
C GLN A 622 -22.90 -5.85 -30.03
N GLY A 623 -22.14 -6.51 -30.92
CA GLY A 623 -20.77 -6.14 -31.24
C GLY A 623 -19.75 -6.46 -30.13
N VAL A 624 -20.13 -7.29 -29.15
CA VAL A 624 -19.27 -7.71 -28.03
C VAL A 624 -18.80 -9.14 -28.26
N GLU A 625 -17.51 -9.39 -28.13
CA GLU A 625 -16.98 -10.76 -28.15
C GLU A 625 -16.74 -11.27 -26.73
N PRO A 626 -17.02 -12.56 -26.44
CA PRO A 626 -16.67 -13.15 -25.16
C PRO A 626 -15.14 -13.20 -25.00
N ASP A 627 -14.65 -12.59 -23.93
CA ASP A 627 -13.25 -12.64 -23.54
C ASP A 627 -13.05 -13.53 -22.30
N THR A 628 -11.79 -13.83 -21.98
CA THR A 628 -11.43 -14.60 -20.77
C THR A 628 -12.03 -14.01 -19.50
N THR A 629 -12.10 -12.68 -19.39
CA THR A 629 -12.63 -11.99 -18.20
C THR A 629 -14.11 -12.28 -18.00
N SER A 630 -14.90 -12.18 -19.08
CA SER A 630 -16.34 -12.40 -19.07
C SER A 630 -16.69 -13.83 -18.69
N LEU A 631 -16.03 -14.83 -19.30
CA LEU A 631 -16.30 -16.23 -18.96
C LEU A 631 -15.75 -16.62 -17.58
N THR A 632 -14.64 -16.02 -17.15
CA THR A 632 -14.13 -16.22 -15.78
C THR A 632 -15.11 -15.66 -14.73
N ALA A 633 -15.72 -14.51 -14.98
CA ALA A 633 -16.74 -13.95 -14.10
C ALA A 633 -18.00 -14.84 -14.02
N VAL A 634 -18.39 -15.49 -15.12
CA VAL A 634 -19.46 -16.49 -15.15
C VAL A 634 -19.11 -17.69 -14.29
N ILE A 635 -17.92 -18.24 -14.46
CA ILE A 635 -17.42 -19.37 -13.66
C ILE A 635 -17.40 -19.01 -12.18
N ASP A 636 -16.82 -17.87 -11.82
CA ASP A 636 -16.78 -17.36 -10.44
C ASP A 636 -18.18 -17.14 -9.85
N HIS A 637 -19.15 -16.66 -10.65
CA HIS A 637 -20.55 -16.57 -10.22
C HIS A 637 -21.17 -17.94 -9.97
N LEU A 638 -21.03 -18.88 -10.91
CA LEU A 638 -21.61 -20.22 -10.83
C LEU A 638 -21.10 -20.98 -9.59
N VAL A 639 -19.79 -20.94 -9.30
CA VAL A 639 -19.27 -21.68 -8.14
C VAL A 639 -19.65 -21.03 -6.80
N ARG A 640 -19.90 -19.71 -6.76
CA ARG A 640 -20.35 -19.02 -5.54
C ARG A 640 -21.73 -19.47 -5.05
N GLU A 641 -22.55 -20.02 -5.92
CA GLU A 641 -23.90 -20.47 -5.58
C GLU A 641 -23.93 -21.79 -4.80
N ARG A 642 -22.85 -22.58 -4.86
CA ARG A 642 -22.67 -23.82 -4.08
C ARG A 642 -23.74 -24.88 -4.35
N THR A 643 -24.19 -25.00 -5.59
CA THR A 643 -25.06 -26.10 -6.03
C THR A 643 -24.31 -27.04 -6.98
N LEU A 644 -24.71 -28.31 -7.04
CA LEU A 644 -24.07 -29.29 -7.92
C LEU A 644 -24.31 -28.95 -9.40
N GLU A 645 -25.48 -28.41 -9.72
CA GLU A 645 -25.85 -28.00 -11.08
C GLU A 645 -24.98 -26.83 -11.55
N SER A 646 -24.78 -25.82 -10.69
CA SER A 646 -23.95 -24.66 -11.04
C SER A 646 -22.48 -25.05 -11.19
N PHE A 647 -21.99 -25.95 -10.34
CA PHE A 647 -20.63 -26.47 -10.42
C PHE A 647 -20.40 -27.29 -11.71
N ARG A 648 -21.35 -28.17 -12.07
CA ARG A 648 -21.29 -28.92 -13.33
C ARG A 648 -21.25 -27.98 -14.55
N ALA A 649 -22.09 -26.95 -14.54
CA ALA A 649 -22.08 -25.91 -15.58
C ALA A 649 -20.73 -25.16 -15.64
N ALA A 650 -20.12 -24.84 -14.50
CA ALA A 650 -18.82 -24.18 -14.45
C ALA A 650 -17.70 -25.08 -15.01
N MET A 651 -17.75 -26.39 -14.72
CA MET A 651 -16.79 -27.38 -15.24
C MET A 651 -16.97 -27.63 -16.73
N ASP A 652 -18.20 -27.65 -17.24
CA ASP A 652 -18.48 -27.73 -18.67
C ASP A 652 -17.94 -26.49 -19.39
N LEU A 653 -18.20 -25.30 -18.86
CA LEU A 653 -17.71 -24.04 -19.42
C LEU A 653 -16.17 -23.97 -19.43
N LEU A 654 -15.51 -24.39 -18.35
CA LEU A 654 -14.04 -24.54 -18.34
C LEU A 654 -13.58 -25.49 -19.44
N THR A 655 -14.25 -26.62 -19.63
CA THR A 655 -13.88 -27.61 -20.65
C THR A 655 -14.02 -27.04 -22.07
N LYS A 656 -15.06 -26.23 -22.33
CA LYS A 656 -15.23 -25.53 -23.60
C LYS A 656 -14.17 -24.45 -23.82
N MET A 657 -13.83 -23.68 -22.79
CA MET A 657 -12.71 -22.72 -22.82
C MET A 657 -11.37 -23.44 -23.11
N GLU A 658 -11.13 -24.58 -22.47
CA GLU A 658 -9.92 -25.39 -22.67
C GLU A 658 -9.81 -26.06 -24.04
N ARG A 659 -10.94 -26.32 -24.71
CA ARG A 659 -11.02 -26.85 -26.08
C ARG A 659 -10.88 -25.76 -27.15
N ASN A 660 -10.68 -24.51 -26.73
CA ASN A 660 -10.64 -23.35 -27.60
C ASN A 660 -11.91 -23.21 -28.46
N GLU A 661 -13.08 -23.55 -27.90
CA GLU A 661 -14.37 -23.31 -28.55
C GLU A 661 -14.68 -21.79 -28.65
N TYR A 662 -13.91 -20.97 -27.93
CA TYR A 662 -14.00 -19.51 -27.89
C TYR A 662 -12.61 -18.89 -28.19
N PRO A 663 -12.37 -18.37 -29.41
CA PRO A 663 -11.03 -17.95 -29.86
C PRO A 663 -10.31 -16.91 -28.99
N ASN A 664 -11.06 -16.11 -28.22
CA ASN A 664 -10.55 -15.01 -27.39
C ASN A 664 -10.77 -15.24 -25.87
N ALA A 665 -11.12 -16.47 -25.46
CA ALA A 665 -11.46 -16.78 -24.07
C ALA A 665 -10.73 -18.03 -23.54
N GLU A 666 -9.41 -18.06 -23.71
CA GLU A 666 -8.56 -19.08 -23.09
C GLU A 666 -8.58 -18.96 -21.56
N PRO A 667 -8.63 -20.07 -20.81
CA PRO A 667 -8.65 -20.02 -19.36
C PRO A 667 -7.30 -19.54 -18.82
N ASN A 668 -7.34 -18.61 -17.86
CA ASN A 668 -6.14 -18.08 -17.24
C ASN A 668 -6.04 -18.51 -15.76
N GLU A 669 -5.01 -18.04 -15.07
CA GLU A 669 -4.81 -18.35 -13.65
C GLU A 669 -6.02 -17.99 -12.79
N ILE A 670 -6.68 -16.85 -13.05
CA ILE A 670 -7.85 -16.39 -12.30
C ILE A 670 -9.03 -17.36 -12.48
N THR A 671 -9.21 -17.93 -13.68
CA THR A 671 -10.25 -18.92 -13.97
C THR A 671 -10.10 -20.16 -13.08
N TYR A 672 -8.91 -20.75 -13.03
CA TYR A 672 -8.61 -21.91 -12.20
C TYR A 672 -8.68 -21.58 -10.70
N THR A 673 -8.13 -20.44 -10.28
CA THR A 673 -8.20 -19.98 -8.88
C THR A 673 -9.63 -19.77 -8.42
N SER A 674 -10.53 -19.28 -9.28
CA SER A 674 -11.95 -19.08 -8.95
C SER A 674 -12.67 -20.40 -8.67
N LEU A 675 -12.45 -21.43 -9.51
CA LEU A 675 -13.00 -22.77 -9.30
C LEU A 675 -12.46 -23.41 -8.01
N LEU A 676 -11.13 -23.36 -7.80
CA LEU A 676 -10.50 -23.88 -6.58
C LEU A 676 -11.02 -23.17 -5.34
N THR A 677 -11.21 -21.85 -5.41
CA THR A 677 -11.75 -21.08 -4.30
C THR A 677 -13.17 -21.53 -4.00
N GLY A 678 -14.02 -21.69 -5.01
CA GLY A 678 -15.42 -22.02 -4.79
C GLY A 678 -15.68 -23.47 -4.37
N ILE A 679 -14.89 -24.45 -4.84
CA ILE A 679 -14.91 -25.83 -4.33
C ILE A 679 -14.64 -25.84 -2.82
N ASN A 680 -13.61 -25.11 -2.40
CA ASN A 680 -13.15 -25.10 -1.01
C ASN A 680 -13.89 -24.06 -0.14
N ARG A 681 -15.03 -23.52 -0.61
CA ARG A 681 -15.79 -22.48 0.08
C ARG A 681 -17.04 -23.02 0.76
N GLY A 682 -16.90 -23.37 2.03
CA GLY A 682 -17.98 -23.92 2.86
C GLY A 682 -18.25 -25.39 2.60
N ASP A 683 -19.16 -25.99 3.38
CA ASP A 683 -19.34 -27.44 3.45
C ASP A 683 -20.49 -27.93 2.55
N TRP A 684 -20.47 -27.56 1.26
CA TRP A 684 -21.51 -27.96 0.30
C TRP A 684 -21.13 -29.19 -0.54
N LEU A 685 -19.84 -29.55 -0.57
CA LEU A 685 -19.33 -30.81 -1.12
C LEU A 685 -18.78 -31.67 0.02
N GLU A 686 -18.87 -32.99 -0.16
CA GLU A 686 -18.20 -33.93 0.74
C GLU A 686 -16.67 -33.75 0.63
N PRO A 687 -15.92 -33.73 1.75
CA PRO A 687 -14.49 -33.40 1.76
C PRO A 687 -13.60 -34.22 0.81
N SER A 688 -13.87 -35.51 0.61
CA SER A 688 -13.13 -36.34 -0.33
C SER A 688 -13.41 -35.95 -1.79
N VAL A 689 -14.68 -35.68 -2.13
CA VAL A 689 -15.07 -35.20 -3.46
C VAL A 689 -14.45 -33.83 -3.77
N ALA A 690 -14.44 -32.93 -2.79
CA ALA A 690 -13.82 -31.61 -2.93
C ALA A 690 -12.30 -31.71 -3.15
N ALA A 691 -11.63 -32.64 -2.47
CA ALA A 691 -10.20 -32.90 -2.64
C ALA A 691 -9.89 -33.45 -4.05
N ASP A 692 -10.67 -34.43 -4.52
CA ASP A 692 -10.51 -35.00 -5.86
C ASP A 692 -10.75 -33.96 -6.96
N CYS A 693 -11.82 -33.17 -6.86
CA CYS A 693 -12.08 -32.09 -7.80
C CYS A 693 -10.96 -31.03 -7.77
N SER A 694 -10.49 -30.65 -6.58
CA SER A 694 -9.38 -29.69 -6.44
C SER A 694 -8.10 -30.21 -7.11
N LYS A 695 -7.79 -31.49 -6.94
CA LYS A 695 -6.64 -32.16 -7.56
C LYS A 695 -6.76 -32.17 -9.08
N GLN A 696 -7.93 -32.53 -9.63
CA GLN A 696 -8.16 -32.52 -11.08
C GLN A 696 -7.97 -31.13 -11.69
N ILE A 697 -8.49 -30.09 -11.03
CA ILE A 697 -8.36 -28.70 -11.51
C ILE A 697 -6.91 -28.23 -11.44
N TRP A 698 -6.18 -28.58 -10.38
CA TRP A 698 -4.76 -28.32 -10.26
C TRP A 698 -3.93 -28.98 -11.37
N GLU A 699 -4.22 -30.25 -11.68
CA GLU A 699 -3.56 -30.98 -12.77
C GLU A 699 -3.88 -30.36 -14.14
N ARG A 700 -5.13 -29.97 -14.39
CA ARG A 700 -5.55 -29.27 -15.63
C ARG A 700 -4.86 -27.92 -15.82
N MET A 701 -4.66 -27.18 -14.73
CA MET A 701 -3.94 -25.90 -14.75
C MET A 701 -2.46 -26.11 -15.11
N ARG A 702 -1.81 -27.11 -14.51
CA ARG A 702 -0.40 -27.43 -14.74
C ARG A 702 -0.12 -28.00 -16.11
N SER A 703 -0.96 -28.91 -16.61
CA SER A 703 -0.76 -29.53 -17.93
C SER A 703 -0.79 -28.52 -19.07
N ARG A 704 -1.41 -27.35 -18.84
CA ARG A 704 -1.48 -26.23 -19.78
C ARG A 704 -0.39 -25.19 -19.58
N GLY A 705 0.55 -25.41 -18.65
CA GLY A 705 1.64 -24.47 -18.37
C GLY A 705 1.21 -23.16 -17.70
N ILE A 706 0.00 -23.11 -17.13
CA ILE A 706 -0.50 -21.92 -16.44
C ILE A 706 0.11 -21.88 -15.04
N ARG A 707 0.87 -20.82 -14.75
CA ARG A 707 1.59 -20.68 -13.47
C ARG A 707 0.64 -20.25 -12.35
N PRO A 708 0.57 -21.00 -11.23
CA PRO A 708 -0.23 -20.60 -10.07
C PRO A 708 0.30 -19.33 -9.41
N ASN A 709 -0.61 -18.48 -8.95
CA ASN A 709 -0.25 -17.28 -8.20
C ASN A 709 -0.34 -17.54 -6.68
N ARG A 710 0.03 -16.54 -5.88
CA ARG A 710 -0.05 -16.60 -4.41
C ARG A 710 -1.46 -16.93 -3.90
N SER A 711 -2.49 -16.40 -4.53
CA SER A 711 -3.89 -16.66 -4.16
C SER A 711 -4.27 -18.12 -4.39
N THR A 712 -3.85 -18.72 -5.50
CA THR A 712 -4.05 -20.15 -5.80
C THR A 712 -3.44 -21.03 -4.71
N TYR A 713 -2.18 -20.77 -4.33
CA TYR A 713 -1.51 -21.51 -3.25
C TYR A 713 -2.20 -21.32 -1.90
N ASN A 714 -2.60 -20.09 -1.56
CA ASN A 714 -3.30 -19.81 -0.29
C ASN A 714 -4.61 -20.60 -0.18
N VAL A 715 -5.37 -20.72 -1.27
CA VAL A 715 -6.62 -21.50 -1.31
C VAL A 715 -6.35 -22.99 -1.09
N LEU A 716 -5.38 -23.55 -1.81
CA LEU A 716 -5.03 -24.97 -1.72
C LEU A 716 -4.44 -25.35 -0.35
N ILE A 717 -3.53 -24.54 0.19
CA ILE A 717 -2.96 -24.75 1.54
C ILE A 717 -4.08 -24.73 2.58
N ARG A 718 -5.00 -23.76 2.49
CA ARG A 718 -6.13 -23.66 3.43
C ARG A 718 -7.07 -24.87 3.31
N ALA A 719 -7.36 -25.31 2.09
CA ALA A 719 -8.17 -26.49 1.82
C ALA A 719 -7.54 -27.75 2.40
N SER A 720 -6.25 -27.98 2.15
CA SER A 720 -5.53 -29.15 2.67
C SER A 720 -5.47 -29.14 4.20
N LEU A 721 -5.22 -27.99 4.83
CA LEU A 721 -5.21 -27.89 6.30
C LEU A 721 -6.60 -28.03 6.94
N GLY A 722 -7.67 -27.85 6.17
CA GLY A 722 -9.05 -28.12 6.58
C GLY A 722 -9.40 -29.62 6.62
N TYR A 723 -8.66 -30.47 5.90
CA TYR A 723 -8.92 -31.90 5.86
C TYR A 723 -8.48 -32.60 7.18
N PRO A 724 -9.35 -33.39 7.83
CA PRO A 724 -9.10 -33.91 9.18
C PRO A 724 -8.02 -35.00 9.26
N GLY A 725 -7.55 -35.55 8.14
CA GLY A 725 -6.48 -36.55 8.07
C GLY A 725 -5.04 -35.99 8.08
N ARG A 726 -4.05 -36.87 8.27
CA ARG A 726 -2.61 -36.54 8.17
C ARG A 726 -2.22 -36.08 6.76
N GLU A 727 -2.90 -36.63 5.76
CA GLU A 727 -2.79 -36.28 4.34
C GLU A 727 -3.02 -34.78 4.07
N GLY A 728 -3.86 -34.12 4.89
CA GLY A 728 -4.12 -32.69 4.77
C GLY A 728 -2.90 -31.83 5.10
N VAL A 729 -2.12 -32.23 6.12
CA VAL A 729 -0.88 -31.55 6.49
C VAL A 729 0.21 -31.81 5.44
N GLU A 730 0.30 -33.05 4.96
CA GLU A 730 1.25 -33.43 3.90
C GLU A 730 0.98 -32.68 2.60
N GLY A 731 -0.29 -32.56 2.19
CA GLY A 731 -0.71 -31.78 1.02
C GLY A 731 -0.39 -30.28 1.17
N ALA A 732 -0.70 -29.68 2.32
CA ALA A 732 -0.39 -28.29 2.59
C ALA A 732 1.12 -28.00 2.52
N MET A 733 1.94 -28.89 3.10
CA MET A 733 3.40 -28.78 3.06
C MET A 733 3.96 -29.05 1.66
N ALA A 734 3.32 -29.90 0.86
CA ALA A 734 3.68 -30.09 -0.55
C ALA A 734 3.46 -28.82 -1.37
N TYR A 735 2.32 -28.14 -1.20
CA TYR A 735 2.04 -26.85 -1.85
C TYR A 735 2.99 -25.75 -1.38
N TYR A 736 3.33 -25.71 -0.09
CA TYR A 736 4.34 -24.77 0.44
C TYR A 736 5.72 -24.98 -0.22
N ARG A 737 6.19 -26.23 -0.30
CA ARG A 737 7.47 -26.56 -0.96
C ARG A 737 7.45 -26.23 -2.44
N ASP A 738 6.33 -26.47 -3.10
CA ASP A 738 6.14 -26.13 -4.51
C ASP A 738 6.17 -24.60 -4.75
N MET A 739 5.53 -23.84 -3.86
CA MET A 739 5.56 -22.38 -3.88
C MET A 739 6.99 -21.81 -3.75
N LEU A 740 7.83 -22.44 -2.92
CA LEU A 740 9.25 -22.10 -2.80
C LEU A 740 10.03 -22.43 -4.07
N LYS A 741 9.77 -23.60 -4.68
CA LYS A 741 10.43 -24.06 -5.91
C LYS A 741 10.12 -23.13 -7.09
N GLU A 742 8.87 -22.75 -7.26
CA GLU A 742 8.40 -21.83 -8.30
C GLU A 742 8.74 -20.35 -8.02
N ARG A 743 9.38 -20.05 -6.89
CA ARG A 743 9.78 -18.70 -6.44
C ARG A 743 8.61 -17.72 -6.37
N VAL A 744 7.43 -18.19 -5.98
CA VAL A 744 6.26 -17.31 -5.81
C VAL A 744 6.42 -16.50 -4.52
N HIS A 745 6.21 -15.19 -4.61
CA HIS A 745 6.36 -14.29 -3.46
C HIS A 745 5.33 -14.63 -2.35
N MET A 746 5.82 -14.93 -1.15
CA MET A 746 4.99 -15.17 0.03
C MET A 746 4.78 -13.88 0.82
N GLY A 747 3.55 -13.38 0.85
CA GLY A 747 3.22 -12.23 1.68
C GLY A 747 2.66 -12.61 3.06
N ASN A 748 2.27 -11.60 3.82
CA ASN A 748 1.86 -11.74 5.22
C ASN A 748 0.67 -12.69 5.42
N ASP A 749 -0.28 -12.71 4.49
CA ASP A 749 -1.45 -13.60 4.56
C ASP A 749 -1.08 -15.08 4.37
N THR A 750 -0.16 -15.41 3.47
CA THR A 750 0.30 -16.77 3.17
C THR A 750 0.95 -17.38 4.40
N TRP A 751 1.85 -16.62 5.02
CA TRP A 751 2.48 -17.01 6.29
C TRP A 751 1.44 -17.21 7.40
N TYR A 752 0.47 -16.30 7.49
CA TYR A 752 -0.58 -16.40 8.50
C TYR A 752 -1.46 -17.64 8.29
N VAL A 753 -1.92 -17.91 7.06
CA VAL A 753 -2.75 -19.07 6.71
C VAL A 753 -2.03 -20.37 7.03
N LEU A 754 -0.76 -20.50 6.62
CA LEU A 754 0.04 -21.70 6.85
C LEU A 754 0.32 -21.92 8.35
N LEU A 755 0.80 -20.91 9.06
CA LEU A 755 1.14 -21.03 10.48
C LEU A 755 -0.09 -21.25 11.35
N ARG A 756 -1.20 -20.56 11.07
CA ARG A 756 -2.44 -20.72 11.83
C ARG A 756 -3.01 -22.11 11.61
N GLY A 757 -3.09 -22.59 10.37
CA GLY A 757 -3.63 -23.92 10.08
C GLY A 757 -2.77 -25.03 10.69
N LEU A 758 -1.44 -24.93 10.66
CA LEU A 758 -0.57 -25.90 11.34
C LEU A 758 -0.72 -25.86 12.87
N ALA A 759 -0.87 -24.66 13.46
CA ALA A 759 -1.09 -24.49 14.89
C ALA A 759 -2.46 -25.07 15.33
N ASP A 760 -3.52 -24.82 14.57
CA ASP A 760 -4.88 -25.34 14.83
C ASP A 760 -4.90 -26.88 14.79
N ARG A 761 -4.08 -27.49 13.92
CA ARG A 761 -3.88 -28.95 13.81
C ARG A 761 -2.90 -29.53 14.84
N LYS A 762 -2.35 -28.69 15.74
CA LYS A 762 -1.36 -29.05 16.77
C LYS A 762 -0.04 -29.59 16.22
N GLU A 763 0.28 -29.32 14.95
CA GLU A 763 1.56 -29.67 14.31
C GLU A 763 2.62 -28.62 14.62
N ILE A 764 2.91 -28.45 15.91
CA ILE A 764 3.71 -27.34 16.45
C ILE A 764 5.18 -27.41 15.98
N GLN A 765 5.74 -28.61 15.76
CA GLN A 765 7.09 -28.77 15.25
C GLN A 765 7.22 -28.26 13.80
N LEU A 766 6.34 -28.69 12.91
CA LEU A 766 6.30 -28.21 11.51
C LEU A 766 6.02 -26.71 11.45
N ALA A 767 5.10 -26.21 12.29
CA ALA A 767 4.84 -24.79 12.39
C ALA A 767 6.09 -24.00 12.83
N ALA A 768 6.90 -24.54 13.74
CA ALA A 768 8.15 -23.89 14.17
C ALA A 768 9.19 -23.85 13.04
N GLU A 769 9.33 -24.92 12.25
CA GLU A 769 10.19 -24.94 11.06
C GLU A 769 9.78 -23.87 10.04
N VAL A 770 8.48 -23.74 9.77
CA VAL A 770 7.93 -22.71 8.89
C VAL A 770 8.16 -21.29 9.45
N VAL A 771 8.13 -21.08 10.77
CA VAL A 771 8.49 -19.79 11.39
C VAL A 771 9.97 -19.46 11.17
N GLU A 772 10.86 -20.45 11.23
CA GLU A 772 12.28 -20.24 10.92
C GLU A 772 12.50 -19.87 9.46
N ASP A 773 11.85 -20.58 8.53
CA ASP A 773 11.87 -20.26 7.11
C ASP A 773 11.33 -18.86 6.83
N MET A 774 10.22 -18.49 7.48
CA MET A 774 9.65 -17.14 7.40
C MET A 774 10.66 -16.08 7.84
N ARG A 775 11.37 -16.30 8.95
CA ARG A 775 12.40 -15.37 9.44
C ARG A 775 13.61 -15.28 8.51
N ARG A 776 13.97 -16.38 7.85
CA ARG A 776 15.08 -16.40 6.87
C ARG A 776 14.72 -15.65 5.59
N LEU A 777 13.49 -15.82 5.11
CA LEU A 777 13.02 -15.25 3.84
C LEU A 777 12.52 -13.81 3.95
N LYS A 778 12.12 -13.36 5.15
CA LYS A 778 11.50 -12.05 5.37
C LYS A 778 12.34 -11.20 6.32
N ARG A 779 13.08 -10.24 5.77
CA ARG A 779 14.01 -9.39 6.55
C ARG A 779 13.37 -8.17 7.20
N ASP A 780 12.22 -7.66 6.72
CA ASP A 780 11.61 -6.46 7.27
C ASP A 780 10.06 -6.50 7.35
N ASN A 781 9.55 -5.93 8.43
CA ASN A 781 8.15 -5.61 8.73
C ASN A 781 7.11 -6.76 8.76
N MET A 782 6.96 -7.40 9.94
CA MET A 782 5.83 -8.31 10.22
C MET A 782 4.66 -7.56 10.87
N PRO A 783 3.40 -7.81 10.46
CA PRO A 783 2.23 -7.29 11.17
C PRO A 783 2.10 -7.92 12.56
N GLN A 784 1.52 -7.18 13.52
CA GLN A 784 1.45 -7.57 14.93
C GLN A 784 0.80 -8.95 15.14
N SER A 785 -0.26 -9.25 14.40
CA SER A 785 -0.97 -10.54 14.46
C SER A 785 -0.07 -11.73 14.13
N LEU A 786 0.77 -11.60 13.10
CA LEU A 786 1.71 -12.64 12.67
C LEU A 786 2.89 -12.78 13.65
N ARG A 787 3.35 -11.68 14.26
CA ARG A 787 4.37 -11.71 15.31
C ARG A 787 3.90 -12.48 16.55
N ILE A 788 2.68 -12.20 17.00
CA ILE A 788 2.07 -12.87 18.16
C ILE A 788 1.92 -14.37 17.88
N LEU A 789 1.43 -14.74 16.69
CA LEU A 789 1.27 -16.14 16.29
C LEU A 789 2.63 -16.87 16.26
N ALA A 790 3.63 -16.30 15.60
CA ALA A 790 4.97 -16.89 15.52
C ALA A 790 5.65 -17.03 16.90
N HIS A 791 5.49 -16.04 17.78
CA HIS A 791 6.00 -16.12 19.15
C HIS A 791 5.29 -17.21 19.96
N THR A 792 3.98 -17.34 19.79
CA THR A 792 3.17 -18.37 20.46
C THR A 792 3.59 -19.77 20.02
N ILE A 793 3.77 -20.00 18.72
CA ILE A 793 4.23 -21.28 18.17
C ILE A 793 5.59 -21.69 18.73
N ILE A 794 6.56 -20.77 18.79
CA ILE A 794 7.90 -21.06 19.34
C ILE A 794 7.85 -21.32 20.84
N ARG A 795 7.01 -20.60 21.58
CA ARG A 795 6.81 -20.86 23.02
C ARG A 795 6.23 -22.25 23.26
N LEU A 796 5.26 -22.67 22.43
CA LEU A 796 4.65 -23.99 22.52
C LEU A 796 5.62 -25.12 22.12
N SER A 797 6.47 -24.91 21.11
CA SER A 797 7.47 -25.90 20.69
C SER A 797 8.53 -26.13 21.78
N THR A 798 8.99 -25.06 22.43
CA THR A 798 9.96 -25.13 23.54
C THR A 798 9.38 -25.74 24.82
N SER A 799 8.08 -25.56 25.10
CA SER A 799 7.41 -26.23 26.23
C SER A 799 7.19 -27.74 26.00
N ASN A 800 6.85 -28.15 24.77
CA ASN A 800 6.69 -29.57 24.43
C ASN A 800 8.03 -30.31 24.44
N SER A 801 9.13 -29.66 24.03
CA SER A 801 10.49 -30.19 24.16
C SER A 801 10.92 -30.43 25.61
N LYS A 802 10.45 -29.60 26.56
CA LYS A 802 10.69 -29.80 28.00
C LYS A 802 9.83 -30.92 28.60
N ARG A 803 8.59 -31.11 28.13
CA ARG A 803 7.73 -32.22 28.55
C ARG A 803 8.18 -33.58 28.01
N SER A 804 8.64 -33.66 26.76
CA SER A 804 9.14 -34.94 26.19
C SER A 804 10.48 -35.39 26.78
N ARG A 805 11.29 -34.44 27.30
CA ARG A 805 12.49 -34.75 28.08
C ARG A 805 12.22 -35.15 29.53
N GLY A 806 11.05 -34.82 30.07
CA GLY A 806 10.61 -35.21 31.41
C GLY A 806 9.90 -36.56 31.50
N SER A 807 9.73 -37.27 30.38
CA SER A 807 9.18 -38.64 30.32
C SER A 807 10.23 -39.71 29.99
N TYR A 808 11.51 -39.31 29.92
CA TYR A 808 12.68 -40.19 29.77
C TYR A 808 13.75 -39.93 30.85
N LEU A 809 13.33 -39.27 31.94
CA LEU A 809 14.01 -39.17 33.23
C LEU A 809 13.00 -39.64 34.27
#